data_AF-A0A3D5A2G2-F1
#
_entry.id   AF-A0A3D5A2G2-F1
#
_cell.length_a   1.000
_cell.length_b   1.000
_cell.length_c   1.000
_cell.angle_alpha   90.00
_cell.angle_beta   90.00
_cell.angle_gamma   90.00
#
_symmetry.space_group_name_H-M   'P 1'
#
loop_
_entity.id
_entity.type
_entity.pdbx_description
1 polymer ?
#
loop_
_entity_poly.entity_id
_entity_poly.type
_entity_poly.pdbx_seq_one_letter_code
_entity_poly.pdbx_strand_id
1 'polypeptide(L)'
;MLMRPVFVLLMLGLLCAATQAATVGYLAYGGDENAAVDAENPWVLAMRDAGLDVVLCKTTELANVATMSQLSGLYVPNVIALTEGGLAALQRYVGAGGWLLLDGYYAATAVDQSGEDRYVKGKFAWRIVYLEDGACRSGILPATGAGVMGSPGIEIEKVRVTSGPALTEGAETGTVLEMPKQPNGKPYPCAGLYYFRETGSRPLLTGVPPAKDDTQTPEPVVLATYNEYGAGKAVWATAPLAQMAADGVEFAAAIVGNVVQALLENPAPDADALGQVIPTIEQAMQDLKAYDAAYRGGRGDSASADSSELGWGEAARLLMYIRAYRASGDAYWLDKIVDHFDRMIKSLSDPDKDGYLGWRTIEYSDALGWPSPEEGNKGAGRIEPDLVRTRKNTEVTGHTYYIQFTEKSKFDVVDLNGARIVAKDVPYTSGAEIAQIPGIKFTISGNVAAGDKFKVRTEPVLPLEWTVHDGMITYPIALFVETVRSDDALAATYGEKADEYAKLLCEHFLKKWEHCWVEVGDDMGFIKWDPIVANPYLRRIAPGDIPRTVKPQPHNQYLALGRTYLVMSALVDEPLASEYRDRAERMARFFLSKARETGDAYTFAYADEVEGLSEGSDDFGHGGLSLSFCIEAANRGVVFTDEQMQRFSHTLLDQIWDGSLEAPTFADRVSGEGERTPANASSYWVGLSRHNDEVWRLFWHIFRQRPDANAFLNLWYARPEVAPEPPAGRGRG
;
A
#
# COMPACT_ATOMS: atom_id res chain seq x y z
N MET A 1 38.16 17.15 67.06
CA MET A 1 38.43 16.74 65.67
C MET A 1 37.10 16.27 65.10
N LEU A 2 36.42 17.19 64.39
CA LEU A 2 35.05 17.05 63.91
C LEU A 2 35.03 16.36 62.55
N MET A 3 34.14 15.39 62.36
CA MET A 3 33.72 14.90 61.05
C MET A 3 32.19 15.05 60.94
N ARG A 4 31.75 15.73 59.88
CA ARG A 4 30.39 16.21 59.62
C ARG A 4 29.51 15.13 58.95
N PRO A 5 28.19 15.09 59.23
CA PRO A 5 27.19 14.51 58.34
C PRO A 5 26.50 15.64 57.55
N VAL A 6 26.83 15.81 56.26
CA VAL A 6 26.13 16.76 55.36
C VAL A 6 25.67 16.09 54.05
N PHE A 7 26.06 14.84 53.78
CA PHE A 7 25.84 14.24 52.45
C PHE A 7 24.55 13.45 52.23
N VAL A 8 23.72 13.21 53.26
CA VAL A 8 22.50 12.37 53.11
C VAL A 8 21.24 13.18 52.80
N LEU A 9 21.24 14.51 53.01
CA LEU A 9 20.05 15.36 52.79
C LEU A 9 19.95 15.95 51.36
N LEU A 10 20.97 15.77 50.50
CA LEU A 10 20.98 16.34 49.14
C LEU A 10 20.61 15.35 48.03
N MET A 11 20.52 14.04 48.30
CA MET A 11 20.03 13.05 47.32
C MET A 11 18.56 12.65 47.46
N LEU A 12 17.89 13.05 48.54
CA LEU A 12 16.43 12.87 48.69
C LEU A 12 15.61 14.05 48.11
N GLY A 13 16.28 15.10 47.63
CA GLY A 13 15.64 16.31 47.09
C GLY A 13 15.47 16.37 45.57
N LEU A 14 15.85 15.34 44.81
CA LEU A 14 15.90 15.37 43.33
C LEU A 14 15.08 14.28 42.62
N LEU A 15 14.20 13.56 43.32
CA LEU A 15 13.27 12.58 42.74
C LEU A 15 11.80 12.80 43.12
N CYS A 16 11.43 14.02 43.54
CA CYS A 16 10.06 14.46 43.37
C CYS A 16 9.95 15.04 41.95
N ALA A 17 9.88 14.17 40.95
CA ALA A 17 9.21 14.57 39.71
C ALA A 17 7.82 15.01 40.17
N ALA A 18 7.52 16.31 40.06
CA ALA A 18 6.17 16.77 40.29
C ALA A 18 5.29 15.96 39.34
N THR A 19 4.52 15.01 39.87
CA THR A 19 3.53 14.28 39.11
C THR A 19 2.54 15.33 38.65
N GLN A 20 2.71 15.77 37.40
CA GLN A 20 1.79 16.70 36.78
C GLN A 20 0.44 16.00 36.79
N ALA A 21 -0.57 16.65 37.38
CA ALA A 21 -1.91 16.06 37.42
C ALA A 21 -2.37 15.80 35.98
N ALA A 22 -2.96 14.62 35.75
CA ALA A 22 -3.54 14.31 34.45
C ALA A 22 -4.57 15.38 34.09
N THR A 23 -4.48 15.89 32.86
CA THR A 23 -5.28 17.03 32.40
C THR A 23 -6.28 16.56 31.36
N VAL A 24 -7.55 16.93 31.48
CA VAL A 24 -8.62 16.60 30.52
C VAL A 24 -9.09 17.88 29.84
N GLY A 25 -9.10 17.87 28.51
CA GLY A 25 -9.63 18.97 27.71
C GLY A 25 -11.16 18.86 27.58
N TYR A 26 -11.89 19.79 28.17
CA TYR A 26 -13.31 20.01 27.91
C TYR A 26 -13.45 20.70 26.55
N LEU A 27 -14.02 20.00 25.57
CA LEU A 27 -14.09 20.49 24.21
C LEU A 27 -15.27 21.45 24.02
N ALA A 28 -15.01 22.67 23.55
CA ALA A 28 -16.03 23.70 23.33
C ALA A 28 -15.90 24.38 21.97
N TYR A 29 -17.04 24.76 21.39
CA TYR A 29 -17.11 25.43 20.10
C TYR A 29 -17.05 26.97 20.21
N GLY A 30 -16.02 27.59 19.63
CA GLY A 30 -16.08 28.94 19.05
C GLY A 30 -16.29 30.17 19.95
N GLY A 31 -16.09 30.11 21.27
CA GLY A 31 -16.23 31.28 22.16
C GLY A 31 -15.10 31.42 23.20
N ASP A 32 -14.83 32.66 23.64
CA ASP A 32 -13.90 33.00 24.74
C ASP A 32 -14.55 32.93 26.13
N GLU A 33 -15.85 32.60 26.23
CA GLU A 33 -16.54 32.48 27.51
C GLU A 33 -16.74 31.00 27.91
N ASN A 34 -16.18 30.58 29.06
CA ASN A 34 -16.96 30.00 30.16
C ASN A 34 -16.17 29.99 31.49
N ALA A 35 -16.69 30.64 32.55
CA ALA A 35 -15.96 30.90 33.79
C ALA A 35 -15.73 29.61 34.61
N ALA A 36 -14.52 29.03 34.58
CA ALA A 36 -14.11 27.80 35.27
C ALA A 36 -14.75 26.47 34.80
N VAL A 37 -14.87 26.23 33.48
CA VAL A 37 -15.22 24.90 32.88
C VAL A 37 -16.41 24.23 33.57
N ASP A 38 -17.60 24.81 33.42
CA ASP A 38 -18.93 24.30 33.82
C ASP A 38 -18.98 23.52 35.15
N ALA A 39 -18.80 24.23 36.27
CA ALA A 39 -18.65 23.67 37.62
C ALA A 39 -19.86 22.86 38.14
N GLU A 40 -20.98 22.82 37.41
CA GLU A 40 -22.17 22.03 37.76
C GLU A 40 -22.30 20.76 36.93
N ASN A 41 -21.42 20.52 35.94
CA ASN A 41 -21.46 19.31 35.14
C ASN A 41 -21.00 18.09 35.98
N PRO A 42 -21.83 17.02 36.11
CA PRO A 42 -21.50 15.88 36.95
C PRO A 42 -20.22 15.13 36.56
N TRP A 43 -19.86 15.06 35.27
CA TRP A 43 -18.60 14.46 34.84
C TRP A 43 -17.41 15.32 35.22
N VAL A 44 -17.51 16.64 35.05
CA VAL A 44 -16.44 17.57 35.45
C VAL A 44 -16.20 17.54 36.96
N LEU A 45 -17.28 17.49 37.74
CA LEU A 45 -17.20 17.32 39.20
C LEU A 45 -16.54 15.99 39.58
N ALA A 46 -16.99 14.88 39.00
CA ALA A 46 -16.40 13.56 39.27
C ALA A 46 -14.90 13.51 38.92
N MET A 47 -14.50 14.12 37.79
CA MET A 47 -13.09 14.21 37.39
C MET A 47 -12.27 15.03 38.37
N ARG A 48 -12.75 16.22 38.76
CA ARG A 48 -12.07 17.12 39.70
C ARG A 48 -11.95 16.50 41.10
N ASP A 49 -13.00 15.83 41.57
CA ASP A 49 -13.00 15.14 42.87
C ASP A 49 -11.98 14.00 42.91
N ALA A 50 -11.70 13.36 41.76
CA ALA A 50 -10.65 12.36 41.61
C ALA A 50 -9.25 12.94 41.36
N GLY A 51 -9.11 14.27 41.27
CA GLY A 51 -7.83 14.96 41.11
C GLY A 51 -7.38 15.20 39.66
N LEU A 52 -8.25 15.04 38.67
CA LEU A 52 -7.98 15.48 37.30
C LEU A 52 -8.10 17.00 37.18
N ASP A 53 -7.17 17.61 36.46
CA ASP A 53 -7.34 19.01 36.03
C ASP A 53 -8.21 19.03 34.78
N VAL A 54 -9.26 19.86 34.77
CA VAL A 54 -10.18 19.94 33.62
C VAL A 54 -10.08 21.35 33.04
N VAL A 55 -9.52 21.43 31.84
CA VAL A 55 -9.21 22.68 31.14
C VAL A 55 -10.06 22.84 29.90
N LEU A 56 -10.36 24.08 29.52
CA LEU A 56 -11.05 24.35 28.26
C LEU A 56 -10.11 24.02 27.09
N CYS A 57 -10.60 23.26 26.11
CA CYS A 57 -9.94 23.01 24.84
C CYS A 57 -10.87 23.49 23.71
N LYS A 58 -10.42 24.45 22.92
CA LYS A 58 -11.22 24.93 21.79
C LYS A 58 -11.09 23.97 20.62
N THR A 59 -12.15 23.83 19.83
CA THR A 59 -12.10 23.01 18.61
C THR A 59 -11.01 23.46 17.63
N THR A 60 -10.66 24.75 17.63
CA THR A 60 -9.57 25.34 16.84
C THR A 60 -8.17 24.96 17.35
N GLU A 61 -8.07 24.53 18.61
CA GLU A 61 -6.80 24.12 19.25
C GLU A 61 -6.50 22.64 19.03
N LEU A 62 -7.47 21.85 18.55
CA LEU A 62 -7.27 20.41 18.29
C LEU A 62 -6.08 20.15 17.36
N ALA A 63 -5.83 21.02 16.39
CA ALA A 63 -4.69 20.88 15.49
C ALA A 63 -3.33 21.22 16.13
N ASN A 64 -3.31 21.83 17.31
CA ASN A 64 -2.08 22.22 18.01
C ASN A 64 -1.52 21.03 18.81
N VAL A 65 -0.48 20.40 18.26
CA VAL A 65 0.22 19.26 18.88
C VAL A 65 0.67 19.56 20.31
N ALA A 66 1.20 20.75 20.58
CA ALA A 66 1.72 21.10 21.91
C ALA A 66 0.61 21.23 22.96
N THR A 67 -0.58 21.66 22.55
CA THR A 67 -1.76 21.67 23.42
C THR A 67 -2.26 20.25 23.64
N MET A 68 -2.41 19.48 22.57
CA MET A 68 -2.98 18.14 22.63
C MET A 68 -2.08 17.14 23.39
N SER A 69 -0.75 17.28 23.30
CA SER A 69 0.21 16.41 24.00
C SER A 69 0.26 16.64 25.52
N GLN A 70 -0.50 17.60 26.03
CA GLN A 70 -0.64 17.86 27.47
C GLN A 70 -1.93 17.25 28.04
N LEU A 71 -2.83 16.78 27.19
CA LEU A 71 -4.13 16.27 27.60
C LEU A 71 -4.05 14.74 27.70
N SER A 72 -4.42 14.20 28.85
CA SER A 72 -4.61 12.77 29.10
C SER A 72 -5.93 12.27 28.52
N GLY A 73 -6.93 13.17 28.39
CA GLY A 73 -8.23 12.86 27.79
C GLY A 73 -8.91 14.09 27.20
N LEU A 74 -9.90 13.86 26.34
CA LEU A 74 -10.84 14.86 25.86
C LEU A 74 -12.25 14.48 26.30
N TYR A 75 -12.97 15.45 26.85
CA TYR A 75 -14.37 15.35 27.20
C TYR A 75 -15.19 16.18 26.22
N VAL A 76 -16.15 15.55 25.53
CA VAL A 76 -17.04 16.19 24.58
C VAL A 76 -18.46 16.17 25.15
N PRO A 77 -18.92 17.31 25.70
CA PRO A 77 -20.27 17.44 26.21
C PRO A 77 -21.23 17.70 25.05
N ASN A 78 -22.23 16.83 24.90
CA ASN A 78 -23.30 16.93 23.91
C ASN A 78 -22.79 16.98 22.45
N VAL A 79 -23.42 17.83 21.62
CA VAL A 79 -23.12 18.02 20.20
C VAL A 79 -21.99 19.03 20.07
N ILE A 80 -20.97 18.72 19.27
CA ILE A 80 -19.93 19.68 18.91
C ILE A 80 -19.75 19.79 17.40
N ALA A 81 -19.50 21.00 16.91
CA ALA A 81 -19.13 21.24 15.52
C ALA A 81 -17.61 21.23 15.40
N LEU A 82 -17.07 20.54 14.40
CA LEU A 82 -15.64 20.52 14.10
C LEU A 82 -15.41 20.94 12.64
N THR A 83 -14.26 21.52 12.36
CA THR A 83 -13.78 21.57 10.97
C THR A 83 -13.29 20.18 10.56
N GLU A 84 -13.13 19.91 9.26
CA GLU A 84 -12.45 18.67 8.79
C GLU A 84 -11.07 18.51 9.46
N GLY A 85 -10.31 19.61 9.59
CA GLY A 85 -9.02 19.62 10.29
C GLY A 85 -9.13 19.28 11.77
N GLY A 86 -10.16 19.78 12.46
CA GLY A 86 -10.44 19.44 13.86
C GLY A 86 -10.84 17.97 14.05
N LEU A 87 -11.61 17.41 13.11
CA LEU A 87 -11.96 15.99 13.11
C LEU A 87 -10.72 15.10 12.91
N ALA A 88 -9.90 15.40 11.91
CA ALA A 88 -8.64 14.70 11.67
C ALA A 88 -7.72 14.78 12.89
N ALA A 89 -7.66 15.93 13.56
CA ALA A 89 -6.89 16.10 14.77
C ALA A 89 -7.40 15.26 15.95
N LEU A 90 -8.72 15.13 16.12
CA LEU A 90 -9.32 14.25 17.10
C LEU A 90 -8.97 12.77 16.84
N GLN A 91 -9.00 12.36 15.58
CA GLN A 91 -8.57 11.03 15.14
C GLN A 91 -7.09 10.78 15.47
N ARG A 92 -6.21 11.76 15.18
CA ARG A 92 -4.79 11.69 15.55
C ARG A 92 -4.61 11.53 17.05
N TYR A 93 -5.36 12.29 17.84
CA TYR A 93 -5.26 12.26 19.30
C TYR A 93 -5.58 10.88 19.89
N VAL A 94 -6.72 10.30 19.51
CA VAL A 94 -7.07 8.94 19.92
C VAL A 94 -6.04 7.94 19.38
N GLY A 95 -5.59 8.12 18.13
CA GLY A 95 -4.60 7.24 17.51
C GLY A 95 -3.18 7.31 18.06
N ALA A 96 -2.88 8.35 18.82
CA ALA A 96 -1.63 8.53 19.55
C ALA A 96 -1.73 8.02 21.00
N GLY A 97 -2.85 7.42 21.42
CA GLY A 97 -3.07 6.92 22.78
C GLY A 97 -3.97 7.79 23.66
N GLY A 98 -4.60 8.81 23.09
CA GLY A 98 -5.49 9.70 23.82
C GLY A 98 -6.81 9.03 24.22
N TRP A 99 -7.41 9.51 25.31
CA TRP A 99 -8.77 9.14 25.71
C TRP A 99 -9.83 10.08 25.18
N LEU A 100 -10.97 9.54 24.76
CA LEU A 100 -12.14 10.33 24.36
C LEU A 100 -13.40 9.93 25.16
N LEU A 101 -14.00 10.85 25.89
CA LEU A 101 -15.30 10.68 26.55
C LEU A 101 -16.36 11.52 25.83
N LEU A 102 -17.31 10.83 25.18
CA LEU A 102 -18.45 11.43 24.49
C LEU A 102 -19.70 11.28 25.38
N ASP A 103 -20.27 12.40 25.80
CA ASP A 103 -21.38 12.43 26.77
C ASP A 103 -22.56 13.22 26.21
N GLY A 104 -23.59 12.53 25.73
CA GLY A 104 -24.85 13.18 25.37
C GLY A 104 -25.69 12.51 24.30
N TYR A 105 -26.95 12.94 24.24
CA TYR A 105 -28.01 12.40 23.38
C TYR A 105 -27.78 12.58 21.87
N TYR A 106 -26.89 13.51 21.48
CA TYR A 106 -26.66 13.93 20.10
C TYR A 106 -25.17 14.22 19.82
N ALA A 107 -24.24 13.40 20.31
CA ALA A 107 -22.83 13.58 19.94
C ALA A 107 -22.66 13.30 18.43
N ALA A 108 -22.85 14.33 17.61
CA ALA A 108 -22.71 14.30 16.17
C ALA A 108 -21.78 15.45 15.79
N THR A 109 -20.75 15.15 15.01
CA THR A 109 -19.80 16.18 14.58
C THR A 109 -20.38 16.88 13.38
N ALA A 110 -20.75 18.16 13.54
CA ALA A 110 -21.11 18.98 12.40
C ALA A 110 -19.82 19.43 11.70
N VAL A 111 -19.59 18.97 10.48
CA VAL A 111 -18.39 19.31 9.71
C VAL A 111 -18.66 20.52 8.82
N ASP A 112 -17.91 21.59 9.07
CA ASP A 112 -17.93 22.77 8.19
C ASP A 112 -17.16 22.47 6.90
N GLN A 113 -17.87 22.46 5.77
CA GLN A 113 -17.29 22.24 4.45
C GLN A 113 -16.56 23.47 3.88
N SER A 114 -16.67 24.63 4.53
CA SER A 114 -16.11 25.89 4.04
C SER A 114 -14.66 26.13 4.45
N GLY A 115 -14.14 25.37 5.42
CA GLY A 115 -12.79 25.56 5.96
C GLY A 115 -12.62 26.83 6.81
N GLU A 116 -13.70 27.56 7.11
CA GLU A 116 -13.68 28.73 7.98
C GLU A 116 -13.98 28.33 9.44
N ASP A 117 -13.26 28.89 10.42
CA ASP A 117 -13.52 28.69 11.85
C ASP A 117 -14.72 29.55 12.35
N ARG A 118 -15.85 29.51 11.63
CA ARG A 118 -17.05 30.27 12.00
C ARG A 118 -18.33 29.49 11.74
N TYR A 119 -19.26 29.52 12.69
CA TYR A 119 -20.57 28.91 12.50
C TYR A 119 -21.34 29.61 11.39
N VAL A 120 -21.45 28.94 10.23
CA VAL A 120 -22.33 29.38 9.14
C VAL A 120 -23.54 28.45 9.08
N LYS A 121 -24.66 28.94 9.61
CA LYS A 121 -25.95 28.23 9.56
C LYS A 121 -26.25 27.78 8.13
N GLY A 122 -26.38 26.47 7.91
CA GLY A 122 -26.71 25.86 6.60
C GLY A 122 -25.52 25.30 5.80
N LYS A 123 -24.27 25.38 6.30
CA LYS A 123 -23.07 24.81 5.64
C LYS A 123 -22.48 23.56 6.31
N PHE A 124 -23.23 22.91 7.20
CA PHE A 124 -22.76 21.74 7.92
C PHE A 124 -23.31 20.46 7.32
N ALA A 125 -22.43 19.46 7.15
CA ALA A 125 -22.84 18.07 7.04
C ALA A 125 -22.73 17.42 8.43
N TRP A 126 -23.71 16.60 8.79
CA TRP A 126 -23.58 15.77 9.99
C TRP A 126 -22.69 14.58 9.65
N ARG A 127 -21.47 14.58 10.19
CA ARG A 127 -20.62 13.39 10.22
C ARG A 127 -20.65 12.78 11.61
N ILE A 128 -20.98 11.51 11.67
CA ILE A 128 -20.85 10.75 12.92
C ILE A 128 -19.39 10.36 13.02
N VAL A 129 -18.74 10.66 14.13
CA VAL A 129 -17.45 10.04 14.48
C VAL A 129 -17.78 8.75 15.19
N TYR A 130 -17.43 7.63 14.60
CA TYR A 130 -17.64 6.33 15.21
C TYR A 130 -16.40 5.49 15.07
N LEU A 131 -16.31 4.48 15.92
CA LEU A 131 -15.15 3.61 16.02
C LEU A 131 -15.60 2.23 15.53
N GLU A 132 -14.95 1.73 14.48
CA GLU A 132 -15.28 0.45 13.84
C GLU A 132 -13.96 -0.26 13.48
N ASP A 133 -13.83 -1.53 13.91
CA ASP A 133 -12.69 -2.41 13.63
C ASP A 133 -11.31 -1.81 13.93
N GLY A 134 -11.20 -1.06 15.02
CA GLY A 134 -9.96 -0.40 15.37
C GLY A 134 -9.56 0.68 14.36
N ALA A 135 -10.55 1.38 13.77
CA ALA A 135 -10.43 2.60 12.98
C ALA A 135 -11.38 3.69 13.50
N CYS A 136 -10.91 4.95 13.58
CA CYS A 136 -11.80 6.09 13.82
C CYS A 136 -12.37 6.56 12.48
N ARG A 137 -13.65 6.29 12.26
CA ARG A 137 -14.36 6.55 11.01
C ARG A 137 -15.25 7.76 11.14
N SER A 138 -15.60 8.31 9.99
CA SER A 138 -16.66 9.32 9.90
C SER A 138 -17.63 8.99 8.79
N GLY A 139 -18.93 8.96 9.08
CA GLY A 139 -19.99 8.69 8.09
C GLY A 139 -20.93 9.87 7.91
N ILE A 140 -21.35 10.14 6.67
CA ILE A 140 -22.31 11.22 6.34
C ILE A 140 -23.74 10.70 6.52
N LEU A 141 -24.54 11.35 7.37
CA LEU A 141 -25.99 11.11 7.42
C LEU A 141 -26.70 11.89 6.28
N PRO A 142 -27.66 11.28 5.56
CA PRO A 142 -28.48 12.02 4.62
C PRO A 142 -29.29 13.12 5.35
N ALA A 143 -29.21 14.35 4.83
CA ALA A 143 -29.80 15.55 5.43
C ALA A 143 -31.33 15.49 5.64
N THR A 144 -32.02 14.52 5.03
CA THR A 144 -33.47 14.29 5.20
C THR A 144 -33.81 13.45 6.44
N GLY A 145 -32.80 12.95 7.16
CA GLY A 145 -32.94 12.03 8.29
C GLY A 145 -32.30 12.51 9.58
N ALA A 146 -32.45 13.80 9.96
CA ALA A 146 -32.15 14.27 11.32
C ALA A 146 -32.99 13.55 12.42
N GLY A 147 -33.83 12.60 12.04
CA GLY A 147 -34.43 11.62 12.91
C GLY A 147 -33.45 10.51 13.29
N VAL A 148 -33.03 10.55 14.57
CA VAL A 148 -32.81 9.36 15.41
C VAL A 148 -31.46 8.65 15.23
N MET A 149 -30.35 9.24 15.74
CA MET A 149 -29.24 8.43 16.29
C MET A 149 -29.61 7.75 17.62
N GLY A 150 -30.70 8.22 18.23
CA GLY A 150 -31.50 7.61 19.27
C GLY A 150 -32.84 8.33 19.30
N SER A 151 -33.93 7.66 19.71
CA SER A 151 -35.17 8.42 19.96
C SER A 151 -34.91 9.16 21.27
N PRO A 152 -34.86 10.50 21.31
CA PRO A 152 -34.77 11.18 22.59
C PRO A 152 -36.00 10.78 23.42
N GLY A 153 -35.79 10.49 24.70
CA GLY A 153 -36.88 10.12 25.60
C GLY A 153 -37.39 8.69 25.41
N ILE A 154 -36.51 7.74 25.09
CA ILE A 154 -36.86 6.32 25.26
C ILE A 154 -37.06 6.09 26.74
N GLU A 155 -38.27 5.65 27.12
CA GLU A 155 -38.51 5.13 28.45
C GLU A 155 -37.79 3.79 28.59
N ILE A 156 -36.81 3.75 29.48
CA ILE A 156 -36.09 2.52 29.84
C ILE A 156 -36.70 2.02 31.14
N GLU A 157 -37.28 0.81 31.09
CA GLU A 157 -37.85 0.18 32.28
C GLU A 157 -36.78 -0.62 33.02
N LYS A 158 -35.92 -1.31 32.27
CA LYS A 158 -34.86 -2.14 32.84
C LYS A 158 -33.53 -1.83 32.19
N VAL A 159 -32.47 -2.04 32.94
CA VAL A 159 -31.10 -1.81 32.49
C VAL A 159 -30.25 -3.04 32.75
N ARG A 160 -29.31 -3.33 31.87
CA ARG A 160 -28.33 -4.40 32.02
C ARG A 160 -26.95 -3.81 31.84
N VAL A 161 -26.09 -4.04 32.83
CA VAL A 161 -24.66 -3.76 32.73
C VAL A 161 -23.98 -4.97 32.09
N THR A 162 -23.16 -4.75 31.08
CA THR A 162 -22.47 -5.85 30.39
C THR A 162 -21.36 -6.44 31.26
N SER A 163 -21.29 -7.77 31.29
CA SER A 163 -20.19 -8.51 31.91
C SER A 163 -18.97 -8.57 30.99
N GLY A 164 -17.78 -8.25 31.50
CA GLY A 164 -16.51 -8.46 30.79
C GLY A 164 -15.67 -7.22 30.43
N PRO A 165 -16.21 -5.99 30.37
CA PRO A 165 -15.37 -4.78 30.28
C PRO A 165 -14.72 -4.44 31.64
N ALA A 166 -13.43 -4.10 31.67
CA ALA A 166 -12.78 -3.62 32.90
C ALA A 166 -13.48 -2.38 33.49
N LEU A 167 -14.07 -1.54 32.62
CA LEU A 167 -14.83 -0.35 33.04
C LEU A 167 -16.15 -0.67 33.77
N THR A 168 -16.62 -1.91 33.76
CA THR A 168 -17.80 -2.33 34.53
C THR A 168 -17.44 -3.14 35.79
N GLU A 169 -16.15 -3.25 36.12
CA GLU A 169 -15.71 -3.90 37.36
C GLU A 169 -16.32 -3.18 38.58
N GLY A 170 -16.84 -3.96 39.54
CA GLY A 170 -17.56 -3.43 40.71
C GLY A 170 -19.02 -3.05 40.45
N ALA A 171 -19.50 -3.02 39.20
CA ALA A 171 -20.93 -2.95 38.91
C ALA A 171 -21.56 -4.37 38.91
N GLU A 172 -22.86 -4.48 39.19
CA GLU A 172 -23.61 -5.75 39.12
C GLU A 172 -23.82 -6.20 37.66
N THR A 173 -22.75 -6.68 37.02
CA THR A 173 -22.77 -7.08 35.60
C THR A 173 -23.62 -8.32 35.33
N GLY A 174 -24.19 -8.41 34.13
CA GLY A 174 -24.99 -9.56 33.66
C GLY A 174 -26.42 -9.60 34.22
N THR A 175 -26.70 -8.89 35.31
CA THR A 175 -28.03 -8.79 35.91
C THR A 175 -28.88 -7.73 35.21
N VAL A 176 -30.17 -8.03 35.01
CA VAL A 176 -31.17 -7.04 34.58
C VAL A 176 -31.74 -6.38 35.82
N LEU A 177 -31.53 -5.07 35.94
CA LEU A 177 -31.98 -4.24 37.05
C LEU A 177 -33.17 -3.39 36.60
N GLU A 178 -34.05 -3.03 37.54
CA GLU A 178 -35.03 -1.97 37.29
C GLU A 178 -34.29 -0.64 37.06
N MET A 179 -34.73 0.12 36.07
CA MET A 179 -34.12 1.41 35.76
C MET A 179 -34.33 2.36 36.94
N PRO A 180 -33.26 2.90 37.53
CA PRO A 180 -33.38 3.87 38.61
C PRO A 180 -34.19 5.09 38.16
N LYS A 181 -34.88 5.71 39.10
CA LYS A 181 -35.56 6.99 38.89
C LYS A 181 -34.74 8.10 39.51
N GLN A 182 -34.88 9.30 38.98
CA GLN A 182 -34.36 10.51 39.60
C GLN A 182 -34.93 10.67 41.01
N PRO A 183 -34.29 11.46 41.90
CA PRO A 183 -34.81 11.75 43.23
C PRO A 183 -36.25 12.29 43.26
N ASN A 184 -36.69 12.95 42.17
CA ASN A 184 -38.06 13.45 42.00
C ASN A 184 -39.08 12.40 41.50
N GLY A 185 -38.65 11.14 41.31
CA GLY A 185 -39.47 10.03 40.83
C GLY A 185 -39.66 9.94 39.32
N LYS A 186 -39.05 10.82 38.52
CA LYS A 186 -39.09 10.75 37.04
C LYS A 186 -38.02 9.79 36.49
N PRO A 187 -38.24 9.15 35.34
CA PRO A 187 -37.19 8.38 34.65
C PRO A 187 -36.02 9.28 34.25
N TYR A 188 -34.81 8.73 34.19
CA TYR A 188 -33.70 9.43 33.55
C TYR A 188 -33.92 9.49 32.04
N PRO A 189 -33.70 10.65 31.40
CA PRO A 189 -33.71 10.73 29.95
C PRO A 189 -32.61 9.83 29.39
N CYS A 190 -32.94 8.99 28.42
CA CYS A 190 -32.01 8.08 27.75
C CYS A 190 -32.22 8.17 26.24
N ALA A 191 -31.17 7.88 25.47
CA ALA A 191 -31.25 7.63 24.04
C ALA A 191 -30.53 6.32 23.69
N GLY A 192 -31.06 5.58 22.71
CA GLY A 192 -30.45 4.33 22.25
C GLY A 192 -29.40 4.59 21.18
N LEU A 193 -28.27 3.90 21.24
CA LEU A 193 -27.18 3.90 20.27
C LEU A 193 -27.41 2.75 19.27
N TYR A 194 -28.06 3.05 18.14
CA TYR A 194 -28.43 2.02 17.15
C TYR A 194 -27.25 1.63 16.23
N TYR A 195 -26.40 2.59 15.87
CA TYR A 195 -25.31 2.40 14.92
C TYR A 195 -24.21 1.45 15.45
N PHE A 196 -23.87 1.56 16.74
CA PHE A 196 -22.79 0.80 17.37
C PHE A 196 -23.10 -0.70 17.58
N ARG A 197 -24.33 -1.13 17.32
CA ARG A 197 -24.70 -2.54 17.31
C ARG A 197 -24.12 -3.26 16.09
N GLU A 198 -23.96 -2.55 14.98
CA GLU A 198 -23.46 -3.11 13.72
C GLU A 198 -21.92 -3.11 13.67
N THR A 199 -21.25 -2.18 14.37
CA THR A 199 -19.79 -1.99 14.33
C THR A 199 -18.98 -2.83 15.34
N GLY A 200 -19.62 -3.80 16.01
CA GLY A 200 -18.93 -4.71 16.96
C GLY A 200 -18.44 -4.07 18.26
N SER A 201 -18.87 -2.84 18.59
CA SER A 201 -18.47 -2.16 19.83
C SER A 201 -18.91 -2.91 21.08
N ARG A 202 -18.09 -2.85 22.14
CA ARG A 202 -18.41 -3.52 23.41
C ARG A 202 -19.44 -2.68 24.18
N PRO A 203 -20.70 -3.15 24.36
CA PRO A 203 -21.67 -2.41 25.14
C PRO A 203 -21.23 -2.39 26.61
N LEU A 204 -21.29 -1.23 27.27
CA LEU A 204 -21.17 -1.12 28.73
C LEU A 204 -22.55 -1.25 29.40
N LEU A 205 -23.55 -0.63 28.78
CA LEU A 205 -24.91 -0.53 29.31
C LEU A 205 -25.92 -0.77 28.19
N THR A 206 -26.90 -1.65 28.42
CA THR A 206 -28.06 -1.79 27.55
C THR A 206 -29.34 -1.52 28.33
N GLY A 207 -30.26 -0.79 27.72
CA GLY A 207 -31.59 -0.51 28.24
C GLY A 207 -32.62 -1.41 27.57
N VAL A 208 -33.60 -1.87 28.33
CA VAL A 208 -34.76 -2.60 27.83
C VAL A 208 -35.97 -1.68 27.96
N PRO A 209 -36.55 -1.23 26.83
CA PRO A 209 -37.77 -0.43 26.86
C PRO A 209 -38.96 -1.28 27.32
N PRO A 210 -40.08 -0.66 27.74
CA PRO A 210 -41.31 -1.39 28.03
C PRO A 210 -41.81 -2.11 26.77
N ALA A 211 -42.41 -3.28 26.95
CA ALA A 211 -43.04 -4.02 25.86
C ALA A 211 -44.21 -3.19 25.28
N LYS A 212 -44.29 -3.08 23.95
CA LYS A 212 -45.38 -2.35 23.29
C LYS A 212 -46.71 -3.09 23.38
N ASP A 213 -46.67 -4.42 23.49
CA ASP A 213 -47.79 -5.32 23.76
C ASP A 213 -47.29 -6.66 24.35
N ASP A 214 -48.20 -7.49 24.84
CA ASP A 214 -47.90 -8.79 25.49
C ASP A 214 -47.30 -9.84 24.53
N THR A 215 -47.20 -9.56 23.23
CA THR A 215 -46.76 -10.50 22.20
C THR A 215 -45.36 -10.22 21.68
N GLN A 216 -44.77 -9.05 21.99
CA GLN A 216 -43.44 -8.65 21.55
C GLN A 216 -42.46 -8.59 22.72
N THR A 217 -41.36 -9.34 22.60
CA THR A 217 -40.20 -9.15 23.47
C THR A 217 -39.51 -7.82 23.11
N PRO A 218 -39.40 -6.86 24.03
CA PRO A 218 -38.74 -5.59 23.74
C PRO A 218 -37.27 -5.81 23.39
N GLU A 219 -36.83 -5.23 22.27
CA GLU A 219 -35.42 -5.28 21.87
C GLU A 219 -34.56 -4.38 22.77
N PRO A 220 -33.47 -4.90 23.36
CA PRO A 220 -32.52 -4.07 24.09
C PRO A 220 -31.87 -3.01 23.19
N VAL A 221 -31.73 -1.80 23.70
CA VAL A 221 -31.00 -0.70 23.08
C VAL A 221 -29.69 -0.45 23.83
N VAL A 222 -28.62 -0.14 23.12
CA VAL A 222 -27.34 0.19 23.76
C VAL A 222 -27.40 1.63 24.29
N LEU A 223 -26.98 1.85 25.54
CA LEU A 223 -26.99 3.16 26.21
C LEU A 223 -25.58 3.69 26.50
N ALA A 224 -24.58 2.82 26.51
CA ALA A 224 -23.18 3.20 26.59
C ALA A 224 -22.28 2.13 25.95
N THR A 225 -21.19 2.54 25.31
CA THR A 225 -20.19 1.66 24.70
C THR A 225 -18.77 2.04 25.10
N TYR A 226 -17.88 1.05 25.06
CA TYR A 226 -16.45 1.22 25.25
C TYR A 226 -15.69 0.63 24.06
N ASN A 227 -14.67 1.36 23.59
CA ASN A 227 -13.82 0.96 22.48
C ASN A 227 -12.34 1.22 22.78
N GLU A 228 -11.47 0.35 22.26
CA GLU A 228 -10.00 0.47 22.31
C GLU A 228 -9.46 0.59 20.87
N TYR A 229 -8.56 1.54 20.63
CA TYR A 229 -7.91 1.80 19.35
C TYR A 229 -6.39 1.81 19.53
N GLY A 230 -5.69 0.71 19.23
CA GLY A 230 -4.26 0.62 19.54
C GLY A 230 -3.99 0.90 21.02
N ALA A 231 -3.35 2.03 21.33
CA ALA A 231 -3.16 2.52 22.69
C ALA A 231 -4.28 3.45 23.22
N GLY A 232 -5.11 4.00 22.32
CA GLY A 232 -6.18 4.94 22.65
C GLY A 232 -7.47 4.27 23.08
N LYS A 233 -8.34 5.03 23.75
CA LYS A 233 -9.57 4.51 24.36
C LYS A 233 -10.71 5.51 24.23
N ALA A 234 -11.94 5.01 24.09
CA ALA A 234 -13.11 5.87 23.99
C ALA A 234 -14.33 5.28 24.68
N VAL A 235 -15.11 6.16 25.31
CA VAL A 235 -16.41 5.85 25.91
C VAL A 235 -17.46 6.77 25.31
N TRP A 236 -18.56 6.20 24.84
CA TRP A 236 -19.74 6.97 24.47
C TRP A 236 -20.89 6.57 25.38
N ALA A 237 -21.43 7.54 26.13
CA ALA A 237 -22.63 7.37 26.93
C ALA A 237 -23.77 8.30 26.46
N THR A 238 -24.96 7.74 26.33
CA THR A 238 -26.22 8.47 26.07
C THR A 238 -27.19 8.41 27.26
N ALA A 239 -26.91 7.54 28.23
CA ALA A 239 -27.50 7.64 29.56
C ALA A 239 -26.70 8.65 30.41
N PRO A 240 -27.34 9.43 31.28
CA PRO A 240 -26.68 10.44 32.10
C PRO A 240 -25.97 9.78 33.29
N LEU A 241 -24.97 8.94 33.02
CA LEU A 241 -24.27 8.10 33.99
C LEU A 241 -23.70 8.91 35.16
N ALA A 242 -23.06 10.05 34.89
CA ALA A 242 -22.52 10.89 35.96
C ALA A 242 -23.61 11.55 36.81
N GLN A 243 -24.76 11.91 36.23
CA GLN A 243 -25.90 12.39 37.02
C GLN A 243 -26.48 11.26 37.89
N MET A 244 -26.65 10.06 37.33
CA MET A 244 -27.10 8.88 38.08
C MET A 244 -26.16 8.58 39.25
N ALA A 245 -24.84 8.64 39.03
CA ALA A 245 -23.84 8.49 40.07
C ALA A 245 -23.99 9.55 41.17
N ALA A 246 -24.15 10.82 40.79
CA ALA A 246 -24.39 11.92 41.73
C ALA A 246 -25.70 11.75 42.54
N ASP A 247 -26.71 11.16 41.93
CA ASP A 247 -28.00 10.83 42.55
C ASP A 247 -27.94 9.52 43.39
N GLY A 248 -26.76 8.88 43.50
CA GLY A 248 -26.53 7.71 44.36
C GLY A 248 -26.80 6.35 43.71
N VAL A 249 -26.88 6.27 42.38
CA VAL A 249 -27.04 5.01 41.65
C VAL A 249 -25.71 4.24 41.62
N GLU A 250 -25.66 3.10 42.31
CA GLU A 250 -24.44 2.34 42.57
C GLU A 250 -23.71 1.88 41.29
N PHE A 251 -24.40 1.25 40.33
CA PHE A 251 -23.75 0.79 39.10
C PHE A 251 -23.19 1.96 38.26
N ALA A 252 -23.86 3.10 38.29
CA ALA A 252 -23.43 4.29 37.56
C ALA A 252 -22.20 4.91 38.23
N ALA A 253 -22.18 4.96 39.57
CA ALA A 253 -21.02 5.39 40.34
C ALA A 253 -19.79 4.51 40.08
N ALA A 254 -19.97 3.19 40.00
CA ALA A 254 -18.89 2.26 39.65
C ALA A 254 -18.33 2.53 38.23
N ILE A 255 -19.20 2.61 37.22
CA ILE A 255 -18.76 2.87 35.83
C ILE A 255 -18.08 4.24 35.71
N VAL A 256 -18.66 5.30 36.29
CA VAL A 256 -18.08 6.65 36.28
C VAL A 256 -16.72 6.66 36.97
N GLY A 257 -16.61 6.03 38.15
CA GLY A 257 -15.35 5.90 38.87
C GLY A 257 -14.28 5.20 38.05
N ASN A 258 -14.62 4.10 37.37
CA ASN A 258 -13.68 3.37 36.52
C ASN A 258 -13.23 4.19 35.30
N VAL A 259 -14.13 4.94 34.65
CA VAL A 259 -13.77 5.83 33.53
C VAL A 259 -12.84 6.94 34.00
N VAL A 260 -13.17 7.58 35.13
CA VAL A 260 -12.35 8.65 35.73
C VAL A 260 -10.98 8.13 36.14
N GLN A 261 -10.91 6.96 36.77
CA GLN A 261 -9.65 6.32 37.14
C GLN A 261 -8.81 6.01 35.90
N ALA A 262 -9.44 5.50 34.84
CA ALA A 262 -8.73 5.16 33.62
C ALA A 262 -8.21 6.42 32.87
N LEU A 263 -8.91 7.56 32.97
CA LEU A 263 -8.43 8.86 32.51
C LEU A 263 -7.24 9.37 33.33
N LEU A 264 -7.28 9.19 34.65
CA LEU A 264 -6.22 9.58 35.59
C LEU A 264 -4.93 8.78 35.35
N GLU A 265 -5.07 7.49 35.04
CA GLU A 265 -3.95 6.60 34.74
C GLU A 265 -3.44 6.75 33.30
N ASN A 266 -4.15 7.49 32.44
CA ASN A 266 -3.76 7.64 31.05
C ASN A 266 -2.66 8.71 30.89
N PRO A 267 -1.47 8.35 30.38
CA PRO A 267 -0.48 9.35 30.00
C PRO A 267 -1.00 10.17 28.81
N ALA A 268 -0.67 11.47 28.79
CA ALA A 268 -0.94 12.29 27.63
C ALA A 268 -0.19 11.73 26.40
N PRO A 269 -0.77 11.81 25.19
CA PRO A 269 -0.12 11.29 23.99
C PRO A 269 1.19 12.00 23.69
N ASP A 270 2.15 11.25 23.18
CA ASP A 270 3.46 11.78 22.78
C ASP A 270 3.32 12.81 21.64
N ALA A 271 4.08 13.91 21.75
CA ALA A 271 4.01 15.02 20.79
C ALA A 271 4.45 14.61 19.38
N ASP A 272 5.43 13.71 19.25
CA ASP A 272 5.86 13.22 17.94
C ASP A 272 4.78 12.29 17.34
N ALA A 273 4.14 11.47 18.18
CA ALA A 273 3.01 10.63 17.76
C ALA A 273 1.80 11.46 17.28
N LEU A 274 1.53 12.61 17.91
CA LEU A 274 0.50 13.57 17.48
C LEU A 274 0.92 14.38 16.23
N GLY A 275 2.22 14.63 16.08
CA GLY A 275 2.83 15.32 14.95
C GLY A 275 2.89 14.50 13.66
N GLN A 276 2.78 13.17 13.78
CA GLN A 276 2.58 12.28 12.62
C GLN A 276 1.17 12.48 12.05
N VAL A 277 1.08 13.28 11.00
CA VAL A 277 -0.17 13.54 10.29
C VAL A 277 -0.54 12.31 9.45
N ILE A 278 -1.57 11.57 9.86
CA ILE A 278 -2.31 10.73 8.91
C ILE A 278 -3.07 11.71 7.99
N PRO A 279 -2.75 11.77 6.69
CA PRO A 279 -3.46 12.66 5.78
C PRO A 279 -4.91 12.16 5.63
N THR A 280 -5.87 13.08 5.52
CA THR A 280 -7.19 12.72 4.98
C THR A 280 -7.03 12.29 3.52
N ILE A 281 -8.02 11.58 2.93
CA ILE A 281 -7.98 11.28 1.49
C ILE A 281 -7.80 12.57 0.69
N GLU A 282 -8.51 13.63 1.04
CA GLU A 282 -8.43 14.91 0.32
C GLU A 282 -7.03 15.51 0.40
N GLN A 283 -6.41 15.52 1.59
CA GLN A 283 -5.03 15.98 1.75
C GLN A 283 -4.06 15.10 0.98
N ALA A 284 -4.20 13.78 1.08
CA ALA A 284 -3.37 12.84 0.33
C ALA A 284 -3.51 13.04 -1.18
N MET A 285 -4.71 13.32 -1.70
CA MET A 285 -4.92 13.62 -3.11
C MET A 285 -4.30 14.96 -3.52
N GLN A 286 -4.35 15.98 -2.67
CA GLN A 286 -3.67 17.26 -2.93
C GLN A 286 -2.15 17.09 -2.93
N ASP A 287 -1.61 16.33 -1.98
CA ASP A 287 -0.19 16.02 -1.89
C ASP A 287 0.27 15.18 -3.10
N LEU A 288 -0.53 14.20 -3.54
CA LEU A 288 -0.28 13.44 -4.75
C LEU A 288 -0.30 14.33 -6.00
N LYS A 289 -1.22 15.29 -6.10
CA LYS A 289 -1.25 16.26 -7.22
C LYS A 289 0.01 17.12 -7.24
N ALA A 290 0.45 17.58 -6.07
CA ALA A 290 1.70 18.35 -5.94
C ALA A 290 2.92 17.50 -6.30
N TYR A 291 2.96 16.25 -5.83
CA TYR A 291 4.00 15.28 -6.14
C TYR A 291 4.08 14.98 -7.65
N ASP A 292 2.94 14.73 -8.28
CA ASP A 292 2.82 14.54 -9.73
C ASP A 292 3.34 15.77 -10.48
N ALA A 293 2.84 16.97 -10.15
CA ALA A 293 3.23 18.21 -10.79
C ALA A 293 4.73 18.51 -10.65
N ALA A 294 5.32 18.20 -9.50
CA ALA A 294 6.75 18.38 -9.25
C ALA A 294 7.61 17.42 -10.10
N TYR A 295 7.14 16.21 -10.36
CA TYR A 295 7.88 15.24 -11.15
C TYR A 295 7.78 15.52 -12.66
N ARG A 296 8.85 16.08 -13.24
CA ARG A 296 8.95 16.43 -14.67
C ARG A 296 7.75 17.26 -15.16
N GLY A 297 7.23 18.15 -14.31
CA GLY A 297 6.11 19.03 -14.64
C GLY A 297 4.78 18.28 -14.83
N GLY A 298 4.58 17.17 -14.12
CA GLY A 298 3.40 16.31 -14.28
C GLY A 298 3.42 15.46 -15.54
N ARG A 299 4.52 15.38 -16.30
CA ARG A 299 4.56 14.56 -17.52
C ARG A 299 5.03 13.13 -17.26
N GLY A 300 5.57 12.83 -16.08
CA GLY A 300 6.16 11.52 -15.81
C GLY A 300 7.27 11.17 -16.81
N ASP A 301 7.39 9.88 -17.09
CA ASP A 301 8.25 9.31 -18.12
C ASP A 301 7.48 9.01 -19.42
N SER A 302 6.20 9.40 -19.52
CA SER A 302 5.30 9.12 -20.66
C SER A 302 5.77 9.58 -22.04
N ALA A 303 6.77 10.46 -22.12
CA ALA A 303 7.38 10.88 -23.39
C ALA A 303 8.60 10.04 -23.81
N SER A 304 9.02 9.09 -22.97
CA SER A 304 10.14 8.21 -23.27
C SER A 304 9.80 7.25 -24.42
N ALA A 305 10.82 6.88 -25.18
CA ALA A 305 10.76 5.79 -26.14
C ALA A 305 11.40 4.51 -25.59
N ASP A 306 11.98 4.56 -24.38
CA ASP A 306 12.65 3.43 -23.74
C ASP A 306 11.67 2.65 -22.86
N SER A 307 11.46 1.38 -23.16
CA SER A 307 10.51 0.55 -22.42
C SER A 307 10.90 0.29 -20.97
N SER A 308 12.17 0.44 -20.59
CA SER A 308 12.62 0.36 -19.20
C SER A 308 12.13 1.56 -18.39
N GLU A 309 12.26 2.78 -18.95
CA GLU A 309 11.71 3.98 -18.31
C GLU A 309 10.18 3.93 -18.23
N LEU A 310 9.53 3.45 -19.29
CA LEU A 310 8.07 3.30 -19.30
C LEU A 310 7.59 2.19 -18.36
N GLY A 311 8.24 1.04 -18.36
CA GLY A 311 7.84 -0.14 -17.58
C GLY A 311 8.12 -0.02 -16.09
N TRP A 312 9.21 0.62 -15.68
CA TRP A 312 9.56 0.77 -14.27
C TRP A 312 9.18 2.13 -13.68
N GLY A 313 9.22 3.19 -14.50
CA GLY A 313 8.88 4.55 -14.08
C GLY A 313 7.41 4.89 -14.35
N GLU A 314 7.03 4.90 -15.63
CA GLU A 314 5.71 5.40 -16.03
C GLU A 314 4.56 4.50 -15.58
N ALA A 315 4.70 3.18 -15.70
CA ALA A 315 3.71 2.21 -15.25
C ALA A 315 3.34 2.37 -13.77
N ALA A 316 4.33 2.67 -12.92
CA ALA A 316 4.08 2.93 -11.50
C ALA A 316 3.20 4.18 -11.28
N ARG A 317 3.35 5.21 -12.14
CA ARG A 317 2.49 6.41 -12.11
C ARG A 317 1.09 6.13 -12.61
N LEU A 318 0.95 5.39 -13.70
CA LEU A 318 -0.36 4.97 -14.21
C LEU A 318 -1.12 4.15 -13.16
N LEU A 319 -0.41 3.25 -12.45
CA LEU A 319 -0.97 2.50 -11.34
C LEU A 319 -1.36 3.40 -10.15
N MET A 320 -0.52 4.37 -9.81
CA MET A 320 -0.84 5.39 -8.81
C MET A 320 -2.10 6.19 -9.19
N TYR A 321 -2.22 6.65 -10.45
CA TYR A 321 -3.38 7.41 -10.91
C TYR A 321 -4.68 6.59 -10.82
N ILE A 322 -4.68 5.33 -11.28
CA ILE A 322 -5.91 4.53 -11.23
C ILE A 322 -6.31 4.19 -9.78
N ARG A 323 -5.33 3.99 -8.90
CA ARG A 323 -5.59 3.83 -7.45
C ARG A 323 -6.13 5.12 -6.85
N ALA A 324 -5.56 6.26 -7.19
CA ALA A 324 -6.00 7.57 -6.70
C ALA A 324 -7.43 7.89 -7.15
N TYR A 325 -7.79 7.56 -8.40
CA TYR A 325 -9.17 7.61 -8.85
C TYR A 325 -10.08 6.72 -8.01
N ARG A 326 -9.74 5.42 -7.86
CA ARG A 326 -10.56 4.47 -7.07
C ARG A 326 -10.71 4.89 -5.61
N ALA A 327 -9.73 5.59 -5.05
CA ALA A 327 -9.77 6.09 -3.67
C ALA A 327 -10.55 7.40 -3.51
N SER A 328 -10.68 8.24 -4.55
CA SER A 328 -11.21 9.61 -4.42
C SER A 328 -12.43 9.92 -5.29
N GLY A 329 -12.67 9.15 -6.36
CA GLY A 329 -13.62 9.47 -7.42
C GLY A 329 -13.23 10.69 -8.27
N ASP A 330 -12.04 11.27 -8.08
CA ASP A 330 -11.62 12.48 -8.80
C ASP A 330 -11.19 12.15 -10.23
N ALA A 331 -12.02 12.56 -11.19
CA ALA A 331 -11.80 12.36 -12.63
C ALA A 331 -10.47 12.94 -13.15
N TYR A 332 -9.86 13.90 -12.43
CA TYR A 332 -8.50 14.38 -12.72
C TYR A 332 -7.52 13.21 -12.95
N TRP A 333 -7.60 12.15 -12.16
CA TRP A 333 -6.70 11.01 -12.27
C TRP A 333 -6.94 10.15 -13.52
N LEU A 334 -8.18 10.10 -14.02
CA LEU A 334 -8.49 9.43 -15.28
C LEU A 334 -7.98 10.25 -16.48
N ASP A 335 -8.14 11.57 -16.43
CA ASP A 335 -7.56 12.49 -17.44
C ASP A 335 -6.04 12.33 -17.52
N LYS A 336 -5.37 12.17 -16.37
CA LYS A 336 -3.93 11.90 -16.30
C LYS A 336 -3.55 10.59 -16.98
N ILE A 337 -4.31 9.51 -16.77
CA ILE A 337 -4.06 8.23 -17.46
C ILE A 337 -4.20 8.42 -18.97
N VAL A 338 -5.26 9.08 -19.43
CA VAL A 338 -5.49 9.33 -20.87
C VAL A 338 -4.34 10.14 -21.46
N ASP A 339 -3.99 11.28 -20.86
CA ASP A 339 -2.94 12.17 -21.35
C ASP A 339 -1.55 11.50 -21.39
N HIS A 340 -1.24 10.66 -20.41
CA HIS A 340 0.03 9.95 -20.35
C HIS A 340 0.07 8.79 -21.34
N PHE A 341 -0.97 7.95 -21.39
CA PHE A 341 -0.97 6.79 -22.26
C PHE A 341 -1.06 7.20 -23.75
N ASP A 342 -1.82 8.24 -24.09
CA ASP A 342 -1.84 8.80 -25.45
C ASP A 342 -0.46 9.31 -25.90
N ARG A 343 0.40 9.77 -24.97
CA ARG A 343 1.79 10.12 -25.29
C ARG A 343 2.64 8.88 -25.52
N MET A 344 2.48 7.85 -24.70
CA MET A 344 3.22 6.60 -24.84
C MET A 344 2.89 5.90 -26.14
N ILE A 345 1.62 5.87 -26.55
CA ILE A 345 1.18 5.27 -27.82
C ILE A 345 1.90 5.89 -29.03
N LYS A 346 2.25 7.18 -28.98
CA LYS A 346 2.97 7.86 -30.07
C LYS A 346 4.40 7.35 -30.27
N SER A 347 4.99 6.66 -29.29
CA SER A 347 6.33 6.07 -29.41
C SER A 347 6.33 4.58 -29.73
N LEU A 348 5.15 3.97 -29.93
CA LEU A 348 5.03 2.58 -30.36
C LEU A 348 5.66 2.37 -31.73
N SER A 349 6.28 1.19 -31.90
CA SER A 349 6.90 0.77 -33.15
C SER A 349 6.86 -0.75 -33.30
N ASP A 350 7.06 -1.25 -34.53
CA ASP A 350 7.25 -2.68 -34.85
C ASP A 350 8.69 -2.87 -35.38
N PRO A 351 9.68 -3.01 -34.48
CA PRO A 351 11.09 -2.98 -34.87
C PRO A 351 11.58 -4.28 -35.53
N ASP A 352 10.97 -5.43 -35.21
CA ASP A 352 11.32 -6.74 -35.78
C ASP A 352 10.36 -7.24 -36.86
N LYS A 353 9.32 -6.45 -37.18
CA LYS A 353 8.37 -6.70 -38.27
C LYS A 353 7.56 -7.97 -38.05
N ASP A 354 7.23 -8.24 -36.79
CA ASP A 354 6.37 -9.36 -36.40
C ASP A 354 4.87 -9.03 -36.53
N GLY A 355 4.55 -7.75 -36.82
CA GLY A 355 3.19 -7.24 -36.97
C GLY A 355 2.59 -6.69 -35.68
N TYR A 356 3.32 -6.75 -34.57
CA TYR A 356 2.90 -6.22 -33.27
C TYR A 356 3.64 -4.93 -32.95
N LEU A 357 2.93 -4.02 -32.28
CA LEU A 357 3.51 -2.77 -31.81
C LEU A 357 3.99 -2.95 -30.38
N GLY A 358 5.10 -2.33 -30.03
CA GLY A 358 5.53 -2.24 -28.64
C GLY A 358 6.63 -1.22 -28.42
N TRP A 359 7.15 -1.26 -27.19
CA TRP A 359 8.26 -0.42 -26.76
C TRP A 359 9.50 -1.26 -26.49
N ARG A 360 10.66 -0.63 -26.70
CA ARG A 360 11.95 -1.31 -26.73
C ARG A 360 12.95 -0.66 -25.80
N THR A 361 13.91 -1.43 -25.30
CA THR A 361 15.03 -0.93 -24.51
C THR A 361 16.30 -1.68 -24.86
N ILE A 362 17.44 -1.03 -24.69
CA ILE A 362 18.75 -1.68 -24.73
C ILE A 362 19.23 -2.12 -23.35
N GLU A 363 18.53 -1.77 -22.27
CA GLU A 363 18.99 -1.95 -20.89
C GLU A 363 19.40 -3.39 -20.57
N TYR A 364 18.67 -4.34 -21.13
CA TYR A 364 18.85 -5.76 -20.91
C TYR A 364 19.42 -6.49 -22.14
N SER A 365 19.84 -5.75 -23.16
CA SER A 365 20.34 -6.31 -24.42
C SER A 365 21.86 -6.25 -24.48
N ASP A 366 22.47 -7.23 -25.15
CA ASP A 366 23.92 -7.30 -25.33
C ASP A 366 24.31 -6.87 -26.74
N ALA A 367 25.42 -6.13 -26.85
CA ALA A 367 26.23 -6.15 -28.06
C ALA A 367 27.15 -7.37 -28.05
N LEU A 368 27.41 -7.92 -29.23
CA LEU A 368 28.12 -9.19 -29.38
C LEU A 368 29.43 -9.04 -30.15
N GLY A 369 30.43 -9.81 -29.77
CA GLY A 369 31.68 -10.01 -30.51
C GLY A 369 31.92 -11.49 -30.73
N TRP A 370 32.32 -11.86 -31.95
CA TRP A 370 32.61 -13.24 -32.36
C TRP A 370 34.06 -13.32 -32.81
N PRO A 371 34.99 -13.58 -31.88
CA PRO A 371 36.39 -13.75 -32.19
C PRO A 371 36.63 -15.13 -32.80
N SER A 372 37.40 -15.22 -33.88
CA SER A 372 37.78 -16.49 -34.50
C SER A 372 39.16 -16.39 -35.16
N PRO A 373 39.98 -17.46 -35.12
CA PRO A 373 41.21 -17.50 -35.92
C PRO A 373 40.86 -17.61 -37.41
N GLU A 374 41.66 -17.00 -38.29
CA GLU A 374 41.54 -17.23 -39.73
C GLU A 374 42.19 -18.55 -40.15
N GLU A 375 41.68 -19.16 -41.22
CA GLU A 375 42.30 -20.31 -41.83
C GLU A 375 43.69 -19.95 -42.38
N GLY A 376 44.68 -20.81 -42.14
CA GLY A 376 46.05 -20.62 -42.62
C GLY A 376 46.97 -19.82 -41.69
N ASN A 377 46.52 -19.50 -40.46
CA ASN A 377 47.42 -19.05 -39.40
C ASN A 377 48.56 -20.07 -39.19
N LYS A 378 49.79 -19.56 -39.11
CA LYS A 378 51.02 -20.37 -38.94
C LYS A 378 51.29 -20.63 -37.46
N GLY A 379 50.92 -19.70 -36.59
CA GLY A 379 50.98 -19.87 -35.15
C GLY A 379 49.86 -20.73 -34.60
N ALA A 380 50.07 -21.25 -33.39
CA ALA A 380 49.08 -21.98 -32.60
C ALA A 380 48.30 -21.04 -31.65
N GLY A 381 48.19 -19.75 -32.01
CA GLY A 381 47.47 -18.76 -31.21
C GLY A 381 45.98 -19.09 -31.13
N ARG A 382 45.40 -18.94 -29.95
CA ARG A 382 43.97 -19.17 -29.67
C ARG A 382 43.36 -17.84 -29.23
N ILE A 383 42.21 -17.51 -29.78
CA ILE A 383 41.46 -16.32 -29.41
C ILE A 383 40.30 -16.74 -28.51
N GLU A 384 40.14 -16.07 -27.37
CA GLU A 384 39.17 -16.45 -26.34
C GLU A 384 38.52 -15.20 -25.71
N PRO A 385 37.23 -15.23 -25.34
CA PRO A 385 36.28 -16.34 -25.55
C PRO A 385 35.75 -16.40 -26.99
N ASP A 386 35.08 -17.51 -27.35
CA ASP A 386 34.42 -17.67 -28.67
C ASP A 386 33.21 -16.72 -28.88
N LEU A 387 32.70 -16.14 -27.79
CA LEU A 387 31.65 -15.13 -27.79
C LEU A 387 31.88 -14.12 -26.67
N VAL A 388 31.95 -12.85 -27.05
CA VAL A 388 31.99 -11.70 -26.13
C VAL A 388 30.60 -11.09 -26.07
N ARG A 389 30.06 -10.90 -24.86
CA ARG A 389 28.79 -10.21 -24.61
C ARG A 389 29.04 -8.95 -23.80
N THR A 390 28.51 -7.83 -24.25
CA THR A 390 28.63 -6.55 -23.56
C THR A 390 27.27 -5.86 -23.45
N ARG A 391 26.71 -5.90 -22.24
CA ARG A 391 25.38 -5.35 -21.94
C ARG A 391 25.33 -3.84 -22.21
N LYS A 392 24.24 -3.39 -22.84
CA LYS A 392 23.92 -1.98 -23.09
C LYS A 392 25.02 -1.21 -23.86
N ASN A 393 25.90 -1.90 -24.56
CA ASN A 393 27.07 -1.26 -25.17
C ASN A 393 26.77 -0.74 -26.58
N THR A 394 26.71 0.59 -26.70
CA THR A 394 26.47 1.29 -27.98
C THR A 394 27.75 1.62 -28.75
N GLU A 395 28.93 1.35 -28.19
CA GLU A 395 30.22 1.54 -28.89
C GLU A 395 30.44 0.48 -29.98
N VAL A 396 29.77 -0.67 -29.86
CA VAL A 396 29.84 -1.75 -30.84
C VAL A 396 28.98 -1.38 -32.06
N THR A 397 29.63 -1.20 -33.21
CA THR A 397 28.98 -0.67 -34.42
C THR A 397 28.48 -1.74 -35.40
N GLY A 398 28.76 -3.02 -35.15
CA GLY A 398 28.48 -4.10 -36.10
C GLY A 398 29.56 -4.30 -37.17
N HIS A 399 30.68 -3.60 -37.06
CA HIS A 399 31.82 -3.77 -37.96
C HIS A 399 32.53 -5.11 -37.72
N THR A 400 33.29 -5.54 -38.72
CA THR A 400 34.19 -6.69 -38.64
C THR A 400 35.62 -6.20 -38.64
N TYR A 401 36.44 -6.77 -37.76
CA TYR A 401 37.82 -6.38 -37.55
C TYR A 401 38.78 -7.54 -37.79
N TYR A 402 40.00 -7.24 -38.24
CA TYR A 402 41.13 -8.16 -38.14
C TYR A 402 42.12 -7.68 -37.10
N ILE A 403 42.59 -8.61 -36.28
CA ILE A 403 43.82 -8.51 -35.49
C ILE A 403 44.91 -9.16 -36.31
N GLN A 404 45.75 -8.36 -36.95
CA GLN A 404 46.78 -8.83 -37.87
C GLN A 404 48.16 -8.69 -37.21
N PHE A 405 48.79 -9.82 -36.91
CA PHE A 405 50.14 -9.83 -36.35
C PHE A 405 51.16 -9.39 -37.40
N THR A 406 51.76 -8.23 -37.21
CA THR A 406 52.86 -7.73 -38.07
C THR A 406 54.18 -8.36 -37.65
N GLU A 407 54.34 -8.63 -36.36
CA GLU A 407 55.46 -9.33 -35.73
C GLU A 407 54.94 -10.27 -34.64
N LYS A 408 55.78 -11.15 -34.07
CA LYS A 408 55.36 -12.03 -32.96
C LYS A 408 54.94 -11.27 -31.70
N SER A 409 55.41 -10.04 -31.53
CA SER A 409 55.19 -9.20 -30.35
C SER A 409 54.33 -7.97 -30.64
N LYS A 410 53.74 -7.85 -31.84
CA LYS A 410 52.91 -6.70 -32.25
C LYS A 410 51.83 -7.06 -33.25
N PHE A 411 50.69 -6.38 -33.17
CA PHE A 411 49.62 -6.49 -34.16
C PHE A 411 49.00 -5.13 -34.52
N ASP A 412 48.33 -5.11 -35.67
CA ASP A 412 47.43 -4.03 -36.08
C ASP A 412 45.97 -4.49 -35.91
N VAL A 413 45.08 -3.55 -35.61
CA VAL A 413 43.62 -3.75 -35.67
C VAL A 413 43.08 -3.03 -36.88
N VAL A 414 42.50 -3.79 -37.81
CA VAL A 414 41.98 -3.29 -39.09
C VAL A 414 40.47 -3.42 -39.12
N ASP A 415 39.76 -2.31 -39.25
CA ASP A 415 38.32 -2.27 -39.50
C ASP A 415 38.05 -2.53 -40.99
N LEU A 416 37.43 -3.67 -41.27
CA LEU A 416 37.17 -4.13 -42.64
C LEU A 416 36.00 -3.40 -43.28
N ASN A 417 35.02 -2.95 -42.49
CA ASN A 417 33.87 -2.22 -42.99
C ASN A 417 34.23 -0.77 -43.30
N GLY A 418 35.02 -0.14 -42.45
CA GLY A 418 35.52 1.23 -42.63
C GLY A 418 36.79 1.33 -43.48
N ALA A 419 37.39 0.19 -43.87
CA ALA A 419 38.64 0.09 -44.62
C ALA A 419 39.80 0.92 -44.01
N ARG A 420 39.98 0.86 -42.68
CA ARG A 420 40.97 1.66 -41.94
C ARG A 420 41.68 0.87 -40.85
N ILE A 421 42.90 1.29 -40.50
CA ILE A 421 43.60 0.78 -39.32
C ILE A 421 43.10 1.57 -38.10
N VAL A 422 42.51 0.86 -37.13
CA VAL A 422 41.96 1.41 -35.89
C VAL A 422 43.05 1.54 -34.82
N ALA A 423 43.97 0.59 -34.77
CA ALA A 423 45.14 0.64 -33.90
C ALA A 423 46.33 0.00 -34.63
N LYS A 424 47.52 0.58 -34.47
CA LYS A 424 48.72 0.17 -35.21
C LYS A 424 49.86 -0.17 -34.25
N ASP A 425 50.64 -1.20 -34.59
CA ASP A 425 51.82 -1.66 -33.88
C ASP A 425 51.58 -1.87 -32.37
N VAL A 426 50.39 -2.37 -32.03
CA VAL A 426 49.96 -2.61 -30.65
C VAL A 426 50.86 -3.70 -30.04
N PRO A 427 51.55 -3.42 -28.92
CA PRO A 427 52.37 -4.43 -28.26
C PRO A 427 51.53 -5.64 -27.81
N TYR A 428 52.06 -6.84 -28.02
CA TYR A 428 51.41 -8.09 -27.67
C TYR A 428 52.22 -8.90 -26.67
N THR A 429 51.51 -9.37 -25.64
CA THR A 429 51.94 -10.42 -24.72
C THR A 429 50.85 -11.48 -24.73
N SER A 430 51.23 -12.75 -24.87
CA SER A 430 50.28 -13.87 -24.86
C SER A 430 49.39 -13.84 -23.63
N GLY A 431 48.07 -13.91 -23.84
CA GLY A 431 47.05 -13.89 -22.79
C GLY A 431 46.72 -12.50 -22.25
N ALA A 432 47.34 -11.42 -22.74
CA ALA A 432 46.94 -10.07 -22.39
C ALA A 432 45.59 -9.70 -23.02
N GLU A 433 44.80 -8.90 -22.31
CA GLU A 433 43.54 -8.35 -22.81
C GLU A 433 43.79 -7.42 -24.01
N ILE A 434 43.03 -7.65 -25.08
CA ILE A 434 42.97 -6.83 -26.29
C ILE A 434 41.62 -6.11 -26.26
N ALA A 435 41.67 -4.77 -26.31
CA ALA A 435 40.50 -3.89 -26.17
C ALA A 435 40.48 -2.76 -27.22
N GLN A 436 41.27 -2.90 -28.29
CA GLN A 436 41.36 -1.91 -29.36
C GLN A 436 40.16 -1.94 -30.32
N ILE A 437 39.25 -2.91 -30.18
CA ILE A 437 37.94 -2.90 -30.82
C ILE A 437 36.96 -2.22 -29.85
N PRO A 438 36.26 -1.13 -30.27
CA PRO A 438 35.29 -0.45 -29.42
C PRO A 438 34.28 -1.41 -28.80
N GLY A 439 34.14 -1.34 -27.48
CA GLY A 439 33.21 -2.18 -26.71
C GLY A 439 33.49 -3.68 -26.65
N ILE A 440 34.53 -4.22 -27.31
CA ILE A 440 34.81 -5.67 -27.35
C ILE A 440 36.17 -5.99 -26.78
N LYS A 441 36.19 -6.87 -25.78
CA LYS A 441 37.39 -7.33 -25.08
C LYS A 441 37.55 -8.83 -25.21
N PHE A 442 38.77 -9.28 -25.49
CA PHE A 442 39.13 -10.70 -25.63
C PHE A 442 40.63 -10.86 -25.38
N THR A 443 41.12 -12.09 -25.40
CA THR A 443 42.55 -12.40 -25.33
C THR A 443 42.97 -13.24 -26.52
N ILE A 444 44.24 -13.15 -26.89
CA ILE A 444 44.88 -14.14 -27.75
C ILE A 444 46.02 -14.77 -26.94
N SER A 445 46.02 -16.09 -26.83
CA SER A 445 46.97 -16.86 -26.05
C SER A 445 47.75 -17.83 -26.93
N GLY A 446 48.97 -18.19 -26.51
CA GLY A 446 49.83 -19.13 -27.22
C GLY A 446 50.75 -18.47 -28.26
N ASN A 447 51.33 -19.31 -29.11
CA ASN A 447 52.39 -18.91 -30.04
C ASN A 447 51.79 -18.36 -31.33
N VAL A 448 51.76 -17.05 -31.48
CA VAL A 448 51.41 -16.36 -32.73
C VAL A 448 52.65 -16.17 -33.62
N ALA A 449 52.43 -16.07 -34.92
CA ALA A 449 53.44 -15.78 -35.92
C ALA A 449 53.12 -14.49 -36.70
N ALA A 450 54.15 -13.85 -37.25
CA ALA A 450 53.95 -12.74 -38.17
C ALA A 450 53.13 -13.20 -39.39
N GLY A 451 52.05 -12.46 -39.68
CA GLY A 451 51.07 -12.78 -40.72
C GLY A 451 49.82 -13.50 -40.20
N ASP A 452 49.79 -13.99 -38.95
CA ASP A 452 48.58 -14.56 -38.36
C ASP A 452 47.49 -13.48 -38.25
N LYS A 453 46.24 -13.89 -38.50
CA LYS A 453 45.06 -13.04 -38.43
C LYS A 453 43.99 -13.67 -37.57
N PHE A 454 43.36 -12.84 -36.75
CA PHE A 454 42.18 -13.21 -36.00
C PHE A 454 41.06 -12.26 -36.37
N LYS A 455 39.91 -12.81 -36.73
CA LYS A 455 38.72 -12.06 -37.10
C LYS A 455 37.87 -11.82 -35.88
N VAL A 456 37.30 -10.62 -35.77
CA VAL A 456 36.29 -10.31 -34.77
C VAL A 456 35.11 -9.69 -35.49
N ARG A 457 34.04 -10.48 -35.69
CA ARG A 457 32.77 -9.97 -36.20
C ARG A 457 31.98 -9.42 -35.02
N THR A 458 31.50 -8.19 -35.10
CA THR A 458 30.68 -7.61 -34.03
C THR A 458 29.23 -7.42 -34.46
N GLU A 459 28.33 -7.32 -33.49
CA GLU A 459 26.93 -6.97 -33.68
C GLU A 459 26.55 -5.89 -32.67
N PRO A 460 25.93 -4.77 -33.12
CA PRO A 460 25.56 -3.69 -32.23
C PRO A 460 24.47 -4.16 -31.26
N VAL A 461 24.39 -3.52 -30.10
CA VAL A 461 23.25 -3.74 -29.20
C VAL A 461 21.97 -3.38 -29.94
N LEU A 462 20.97 -4.25 -29.84
CA LEU A 462 19.65 -4.02 -30.42
C LEU A 462 18.67 -3.65 -29.30
N PRO A 463 17.80 -2.66 -29.52
CA PRO A 463 16.71 -2.41 -28.60
C PRO A 463 15.67 -3.53 -28.76
N LEU A 464 15.37 -4.23 -27.66
CA LEU A 464 14.46 -5.37 -27.61
C LEU A 464 13.22 -5.04 -26.78
N GLU A 465 12.15 -5.77 -27.06
CA GLU A 465 10.89 -5.71 -26.33
C GLU A 465 10.87 -6.78 -25.24
N TRP A 466 10.23 -6.47 -24.10
CA TRP A 466 10.29 -7.32 -22.91
C TRP A 466 8.88 -7.53 -22.34
N THR A 467 8.49 -8.79 -22.18
CA THR A 467 7.17 -9.20 -21.68
C THR A 467 6.84 -8.56 -20.34
N VAL A 468 7.84 -8.40 -19.45
CA VAL A 468 7.65 -7.75 -18.16
C VAL A 468 7.30 -6.27 -18.28
N HIS A 469 7.90 -5.54 -19.23
CA HIS A 469 7.58 -4.12 -19.44
C HIS A 469 6.18 -3.96 -19.99
N ASP A 470 5.81 -4.79 -20.97
CA ASP A 470 4.45 -4.83 -21.50
C ASP A 470 3.46 -5.13 -20.36
N GLY A 471 3.73 -6.12 -19.51
CA GLY A 471 2.88 -6.45 -18.37
C GLY A 471 2.79 -5.33 -17.32
N MET A 472 3.88 -4.63 -17.04
CA MET A 472 3.90 -3.48 -16.14
C MET A 472 3.05 -2.33 -16.68
N ILE A 473 3.19 -1.99 -17.95
CA ILE A 473 2.47 -0.89 -18.60
C ILE A 473 0.99 -1.23 -18.80
N THR A 474 0.69 -2.42 -19.28
CA THR A 474 -0.66 -2.78 -19.71
C THR A 474 -1.60 -3.06 -18.54
N TYR A 475 -1.09 -3.51 -17.39
CA TYR A 475 -1.92 -3.77 -16.19
C TYR A 475 -2.72 -2.54 -15.71
N PRO A 476 -2.10 -1.37 -15.41
CA PRO A 476 -2.86 -0.20 -14.99
C PRO A 476 -3.81 0.34 -16.08
N ILE A 477 -3.50 0.11 -17.36
CA ILE A 477 -4.39 0.46 -18.47
C ILE A 477 -5.59 -0.49 -18.52
N ALA A 478 -5.39 -1.79 -18.30
CA ALA A 478 -6.51 -2.73 -18.18
C ALA A 478 -7.41 -2.37 -16.98
N LEU A 479 -6.84 -1.94 -15.85
CA LEU A 479 -7.61 -1.45 -14.71
C LEU A 479 -8.41 -0.18 -15.06
N PHE A 480 -7.86 0.71 -15.88
CA PHE A 480 -8.59 1.86 -16.41
C PHE A 480 -9.78 1.42 -17.27
N VAL A 481 -9.56 0.49 -18.22
CA VAL A 481 -10.63 -0.07 -19.07
C VAL A 481 -11.73 -0.69 -18.21
N GLU A 482 -11.38 -1.56 -17.27
CA GLU A 482 -12.31 -2.19 -16.33
C GLU A 482 -13.11 -1.15 -15.54
N THR A 483 -12.43 -0.13 -15.01
CA THR A 483 -13.05 0.92 -14.20
C THR A 483 -14.05 1.73 -15.02
N VAL A 484 -13.68 2.14 -16.25
CA VAL A 484 -14.54 2.93 -17.12
C VAL A 484 -15.74 2.12 -17.61
N ARG A 485 -15.54 0.85 -17.99
CA ARG A 485 -16.63 -0.01 -18.51
C ARG A 485 -17.61 -0.48 -17.44
N SER A 486 -17.22 -0.45 -16.18
CA SER A 486 -18.07 -0.86 -15.05
C SER A 486 -19.00 0.27 -14.55
N ASP A 487 -18.90 1.48 -15.10
CA ASP A 487 -19.67 2.65 -14.67
C ASP A 487 -20.21 3.41 -15.89
N ASP A 488 -21.54 3.49 -16.04
CA ASP A 488 -22.19 4.13 -17.19
C ASP A 488 -21.83 5.63 -17.35
N ALA A 489 -21.60 6.36 -16.25
CA ALA A 489 -21.23 7.76 -16.31
C ALA A 489 -19.78 7.94 -16.78
N LEU A 490 -18.88 7.05 -16.37
CA LEU A 490 -17.52 7.01 -16.88
C LEU A 490 -17.50 6.55 -18.33
N ALA A 491 -18.26 5.52 -18.70
CA ALA A 491 -18.37 5.03 -20.07
C ALA A 491 -18.87 6.15 -21.01
N ALA A 492 -19.80 7.00 -20.57
CA ALA A 492 -20.25 8.15 -21.35
C ALA A 492 -19.14 9.20 -21.60
N THR A 493 -18.12 9.27 -20.75
CA THR A 493 -17.04 10.28 -20.84
C THR A 493 -15.76 9.71 -21.45
N TYR A 494 -15.37 8.51 -21.06
CA TYR A 494 -14.10 7.86 -21.37
C TYR A 494 -14.26 6.56 -22.17
N GLY A 495 -15.48 6.14 -22.50
CA GLY A 495 -15.76 4.86 -23.15
C GLY A 495 -15.02 4.69 -24.48
N GLU A 496 -14.99 5.72 -25.32
CA GLU A 496 -14.21 5.68 -26.58
C GLU A 496 -12.72 5.40 -26.34
N LYS A 497 -12.14 5.99 -25.29
CA LYS A 497 -10.74 5.75 -24.89
C LYS A 497 -10.54 4.37 -24.29
N ALA A 498 -11.47 3.90 -23.46
CA ALA A 498 -11.42 2.55 -22.93
C ALA A 498 -11.48 1.51 -24.06
N ASP A 499 -12.30 1.72 -25.09
CA ASP A 499 -12.39 0.83 -26.25
C ASP A 499 -11.14 0.86 -27.12
N GLU A 500 -10.59 2.05 -27.37
CA GLU A 500 -9.31 2.24 -28.07
C GLU A 500 -8.20 1.46 -27.35
N TYR A 501 -8.09 1.62 -26.03
CA TYR A 501 -7.05 0.98 -25.23
C TYR A 501 -7.26 -0.52 -25.12
N ALA A 502 -8.48 -1.00 -24.86
CA ALA A 502 -8.79 -2.43 -24.82
C ALA A 502 -8.38 -3.13 -26.13
N LYS A 503 -8.72 -2.51 -27.27
CA LYS A 503 -8.33 -3.02 -28.59
C LYS A 503 -6.81 -3.06 -28.75
N LEU A 504 -6.11 -1.98 -28.38
CA LEU A 504 -4.65 -1.93 -28.43
C LEU A 504 -4.00 -3.04 -27.58
N LEU A 505 -4.48 -3.23 -26.34
CA LEU A 505 -4.00 -4.29 -25.43
C LEU A 505 -4.18 -5.68 -26.06
N CYS A 506 -5.37 -5.96 -26.60
CA CYS A 506 -5.68 -7.23 -27.26
C CYS A 506 -4.82 -7.45 -28.51
N GLU A 507 -4.76 -6.47 -29.42
CA GLU A 507 -4.16 -6.64 -30.74
C GLU A 507 -2.63 -6.62 -30.73
N HIS A 508 -2.00 -5.88 -29.81
CA HIS A 508 -0.56 -5.65 -29.87
C HIS A 508 0.23 -6.14 -28.65
N PHE A 509 -0.42 -6.45 -27.53
CA PHE A 509 0.28 -6.89 -26.31
C PHE A 509 -0.08 -8.31 -25.92
N LEU A 510 -1.36 -8.65 -25.79
CA LEU A 510 -1.76 -10.00 -25.37
C LEU A 510 -1.53 -11.04 -26.49
N LYS A 511 -1.96 -10.75 -27.72
CA LYS A 511 -1.72 -11.66 -28.87
C LYS A 511 -0.25 -11.83 -29.22
N LYS A 512 0.54 -10.77 -29.01
CA LYS A 512 1.97 -10.76 -29.34
C LYS A 512 2.71 -11.91 -28.66
N TRP A 513 2.47 -12.15 -27.38
CA TRP A 513 3.22 -13.14 -26.60
C TRP A 513 2.70 -14.58 -26.75
N GLU A 514 1.60 -14.82 -27.47
CA GLU A 514 1.05 -16.18 -27.68
C GLU A 514 2.02 -17.12 -28.42
N HIS A 515 2.92 -16.60 -29.25
CA HIS A 515 3.95 -17.44 -29.90
C HIS A 515 4.99 -18.00 -28.91
N CYS A 516 5.08 -17.40 -27.72
CA CYS A 516 5.90 -17.86 -26.60
C CYS A 516 5.10 -18.65 -25.56
N TRP A 517 3.79 -18.86 -25.76
CA TRP A 517 2.97 -19.66 -24.85
C TRP A 517 3.38 -21.14 -24.89
N VAL A 518 3.43 -21.75 -23.71
CA VAL A 518 3.71 -23.18 -23.53
C VAL A 518 2.72 -23.76 -22.55
N GLU A 519 2.03 -24.81 -22.96
CA GLU A 519 1.19 -25.63 -22.08
C GLU A 519 2.03 -26.74 -21.44
N VAL A 520 1.78 -27.01 -20.16
CA VAL A 520 2.44 -28.05 -19.38
C VAL A 520 1.36 -28.92 -18.76
N GLY A 521 1.30 -30.19 -19.18
CA GLY A 521 0.20 -31.07 -18.77
C GLY A 521 -1.17 -30.51 -19.20
N ASP A 522 -2.21 -30.85 -18.44
CA ASP A 522 -3.59 -30.53 -18.81
C ASP A 522 -4.05 -29.15 -18.33
N ASP A 523 -3.43 -28.60 -17.28
CA ASP A 523 -3.93 -27.41 -16.55
C ASP A 523 -2.86 -26.37 -16.17
N MET A 524 -1.61 -26.50 -16.62
CA MET A 524 -0.56 -25.50 -16.38
C MET A 524 -0.02 -24.90 -17.68
N GLY A 525 0.64 -23.75 -17.56
CA GLY A 525 1.27 -23.09 -18.69
C GLY A 525 2.04 -21.83 -18.29
N PHE A 526 2.92 -21.37 -19.17
CA PHE A 526 3.78 -20.21 -18.94
C PHE A 526 4.23 -19.59 -20.27
N ILE A 527 4.83 -18.39 -20.21
CA ILE A 527 5.52 -17.76 -21.35
C ILE A 527 7.00 -18.15 -21.27
N LYS A 528 7.52 -18.78 -22.32
CA LYS A 528 8.95 -19.10 -22.44
C LYS A 528 9.75 -17.88 -22.89
N TRP A 529 11.07 -17.94 -22.72
CA TRP A 529 11.96 -16.98 -23.38
C TRP A 529 11.74 -17.02 -24.89
N ASP A 530 11.47 -15.86 -25.49
CA ASP A 530 11.60 -15.71 -26.93
C ASP A 530 13.06 -16.07 -27.29
N PRO A 531 13.28 -17.10 -28.14
CA PRO A 531 14.63 -17.48 -28.57
C PRO A 531 15.42 -16.29 -29.12
N ILE A 532 14.75 -15.33 -29.77
CA ILE A 532 15.36 -14.12 -30.31
C ILE A 532 15.78 -13.15 -29.20
N VAL A 533 14.98 -12.98 -28.14
CA VAL A 533 15.35 -12.15 -26.98
C VAL A 533 16.48 -12.82 -26.20
N ALA A 534 16.42 -14.13 -25.99
CA ALA A 534 17.46 -14.90 -25.33
C ALA A 534 18.76 -14.96 -26.14
N ASN A 535 18.66 -14.94 -27.47
CA ASN A 535 19.79 -14.90 -28.37
C ASN A 535 19.46 -14.14 -29.67
N PRO A 536 19.83 -12.85 -29.76
CA PRO A 536 19.56 -12.03 -30.96
C PRO A 536 20.12 -12.61 -32.27
N TYR A 537 21.11 -13.51 -32.20
CA TYR A 537 21.65 -14.27 -33.34
C TYR A 537 20.58 -15.04 -34.12
N LEU A 538 19.52 -15.50 -33.44
CA LEU A 538 18.46 -16.31 -34.05
C LEU A 538 17.63 -15.53 -35.07
N ARG A 539 17.69 -14.18 -35.09
CA ARG A 539 17.04 -13.34 -36.11
C ARG A 539 17.58 -13.56 -37.53
N ARG A 540 18.79 -14.14 -37.67
CA ARG A 540 19.45 -14.38 -38.96
C ARG A 540 19.38 -15.83 -39.42
N ILE A 541 18.77 -16.69 -38.62
CA ILE A 541 18.56 -18.09 -38.93
C ILE A 541 17.14 -18.23 -39.48
N ALA A 542 16.93 -19.14 -40.44
CA ALA A 542 15.59 -19.42 -40.92
C ALA A 542 14.71 -19.90 -39.74
N PRO A 543 13.43 -19.49 -39.63
CA PRO A 543 12.58 -19.84 -38.47
C PRO A 543 12.54 -21.34 -38.13
N GLY A 544 12.71 -22.22 -39.11
CA GLY A 544 12.76 -23.68 -38.92
C GLY A 544 14.02 -24.21 -38.22
N ASP A 545 15.10 -23.43 -38.19
CA ASP A 545 16.42 -23.82 -37.70
C ASP A 545 16.76 -23.20 -36.33
N ILE A 546 15.84 -22.40 -35.76
CA ILE A 546 15.97 -21.83 -34.41
C ILE A 546 15.84 -22.95 -33.38
N PRO A 547 16.81 -23.13 -32.45
CA PRO A 547 16.73 -24.15 -31.41
C PRO A 547 15.43 -24.06 -30.61
N ARG A 548 14.71 -25.18 -30.52
CA ARG A 548 13.47 -25.29 -29.74
C ARG A 548 13.80 -25.48 -28.26
N THR A 549 14.39 -24.48 -27.62
CA THR A 549 14.55 -24.48 -26.16
C THR A 549 13.25 -24.03 -25.51
N VAL A 550 12.74 -24.84 -24.59
CA VAL A 550 11.59 -24.50 -23.75
C VAL A 550 12.12 -24.11 -22.38
N LYS A 551 12.54 -22.85 -22.25
CA LYS A 551 12.97 -22.28 -20.97
C LYS A 551 11.91 -21.28 -20.50
N PRO A 552 11.25 -21.49 -19.36
CA PRO A 552 10.33 -20.51 -18.79
C PRO A 552 10.99 -19.15 -18.63
N GLN A 553 10.23 -18.08 -18.85
CA GLN A 553 10.64 -16.77 -18.33
C GLN A 553 10.64 -16.80 -16.79
N PRO A 554 11.45 -15.94 -16.14
CA PRO A 554 11.35 -15.72 -14.70
C PRO A 554 9.92 -15.37 -14.28
N HIS A 555 9.53 -15.78 -13.06
CA HIS A 555 8.15 -15.69 -12.59
C HIS A 555 7.62 -14.26 -12.65
N ASN A 556 8.43 -13.30 -12.21
CA ASN A 556 8.07 -11.89 -12.23
C ASN A 556 7.80 -11.33 -13.64
N GLN A 557 8.35 -11.94 -14.70
CA GLN A 557 8.18 -11.44 -16.06
C GLN A 557 6.86 -11.85 -16.68
N TYR A 558 6.59 -13.16 -16.77
CA TYR A 558 5.34 -13.62 -17.40
C TYR A 558 4.13 -13.33 -16.51
N LEU A 559 4.28 -13.35 -15.18
CA LEU A 559 3.19 -13.00 -14.26
C LEU A 559 2.84 -11.52 -14.28
N ALA A 560 3.78 -10.63 -14.62
CA ALA A 560 3.46 -9.21 -14.82
C ALA A 560 2.40 -9.03 -15.91
N LEU A 561 2.53 -9.73 -17.04
CA LEU A 561 1.53 -9.77 -18.12
C LEU A 561 0.29 -10.59 -17.70
N GLY A 562 0.47 -11.62 -16.89
CA GLY A 562 -0.60 -12.38 -16.23
C GLY A 562 -1.64 -11.49 -15.56
N ARG A 563 -1.23 -10.36 -14.94
CA ARG A 563 -2.16 -9.40 -14.33
C ARG A 563 -3.07 -8.74 -15.36
N THR A 564 -2.56 -8.42 -16.54
CA THR A 564 -3.36 -7.87 -17.63
C THR A 564 -4.38 -8.91 -18.13
N TYR A 565 -3.97 -10.18 -18.27
CA TYR A 565 -4.90 -11.27 -18.60
C TYR A 565 -6.03 -11.39 -17.56
N LEU A 566 -5.70 -11.35 -16.27
CA LEU A 566 -6.69 -11.40 -15.18
C LEU A 566 -7.73 -10.28 -15.28
N VAL A 567 -7.28 -9.03 -15.46
CA VAL A 567 -8.18 -7.87 -15.55
C VAL A 567 -9.05 -7.96 -16.79
N MET A 568 -8.45 -8.20 -17.96
CA MET A 568 -9.18 -8.28 -19.22
C MET A 568 -10.18 -9.45 -19.24
N SER A 569 -9.87 -10.56 -18.57
CA SER A 569 -10.77 -11.72 -18.47
C SER A 569 -12.05 -11.48 -17.68
N ALA A 570 -12.11 -10.41 -16.87
CA ALA A 570 -13.29 -10.06 -16.08
C ALA A 570 -14.26 -9.13 -16.83
N LEU A 571 -13.88 -8.63 -18.01
CA LEU A 571 -14.74 -7.78 -18.82
C LEU A 571 -15.83 -8.61 -19.50
N VAL A 572 -17.09 -8.23 -19.29
CA VAL A 572 -18.26 -8.99 -19.78
C VAL A 572 -18.34 -9.02 -21.31
N ASP A 573 -17.78 -8.01 -21.97
CA ASP A 573 -17.84 -7.79 -23.41
C ASP A 573 -16.53 -8.10 -24.15
N GLU A 574 -15.49 -8.59 -23.44
CA GLU A 574 -14.21 -8.94 -24.06
C GLU A 574 -14.31 -10.30 -24.77
N PRO A 575 -14.15 -10.36 -26.11
CA PRO A 575 -14.38 -11.59 -26.87
C PRO A 575 -13.43 -12.74 -26.51
N LEU A 576 -12.23 -12.44 -26.00
CA LEU A 576 -11.23 -13.43 -25.59
C LEU A 576 -11.16 -13.61 -24.07
N ALA A 577 -12.18 -13.18 -23.33
CA ALA A 577 -12.19 -13.24 -21.87
C ALA A 577 -11.94 -14.66 -21.33
N SER A 578 -12.54 -15.68 -21.96
CA SER A 578 -12.34 -17.09 -21.57
C SER A 578 -10.90 -17.55 -21.76
N GLU A 579 -10.29 -17.19 -22.88
CA GLU A 579 -8.91 -17.54 -23.22
C GLU A 579 -7.94 -16.83 -22.27
N TYR A 580 -8.15 -15.55 -22.00
CA TYR A 580 -7.36 -14.80 -21.03
C TYR A 580 -7.46 -15.40 -19.62
N ARG A 581 -8.66 -15.83 -19.23
CA ARG A 581 -8.86 -16.52 -17.96
C ARG A 581 -8.11 -17.84 -17.90
N ASP A 582 -8.21 -18.67 -18.94
CA ASP A 582 -7.49 -19.94 -19.04
C ASP A 582 -5.97 -19.73 -18.96
N ARG A 583 -5.43 -18.74 -19.68
CA ARG A 583 -4.00 -18.36 -19.60
C ARG A 583 -3.60 -18.00 -18.19
N ALA A 584 -4.34 -17.11 -17.54
CA ALA A 584 -4.05 -16.67 -16.18
C ALA A 584 -4.15 -17.83 -15.16
N GLU A 585 -5.17 -18.69 -15.26
CA GLU A 585 -5.33 -19.86 -14.40
C GLU A 585 -4.15 -20.84 -14.56
N ARG A 586 -3.72 -21.10 -15.79
CA ARG A 586 -2.58 -21.97 -16.10
C ARG A 586 -1.26 -21.40 -15.60
N MET A 587 -1.04 -20.09 -15.74
CA MET A 587 0.12 -19.37 -15.18
C MET A 587 0.15 -19.45 -13.66
N ALA A 588 -1.01 -19.28 -13.01
CA ALA A 588 -1.16 -19.36 -11.57
C ALA A 588 -0.86 -20.77 -11.05
N ARG A 589 -1.42 -21.81 -11.69
CA ARG A 589 -1.16 -23.21 -11.33
C ARG A 589 0.31 -23.57 -11.53
N PHE A 590 0.92 -23.12 -12.63
CA PHE A 590 2.35 -23.31 -12.85
C PHE A 590 3.17 -22.67 -11.73
N PHE A 591 2.96 -21.39 -11.41
CA PHE A 591 3.68 -20.72 -10.32
C PHE A 591 3.48 -21.41 -8.97
N LEU A 592 2.23 -21.72 -8.61
CA LEU A 592 1.90 -22.39 -7.35
C LEU A 592 2.56 -23.78 -7.24
N SER A 593 2.67 -24.52 -8.34
CA SER A 593 3.39 -25.81 -8.38
C SER A 593 4.90 -25.68 -8.08
N LYS A 594 5.46 -24.47 -8.20
CA LYS A 594 6.86 -24.15 -7.92
C LYS A 594 7.08 -23.54 -6.54
N ALA A 595 6.02 -23.13 -5.85
CA ALA A 595 6.10 -22.65 -4.48
C ALA A 595 6.49 -23.79 -3.53
N ARG A 596 7.36 -23.48 -2.58
CA ARG A 596 7.95 -24.44 -1.62
C ARG A 596 7.47 -24.09 -0.23
N GLU A 597 6.90 -25.06 0.46
CA GLU A 597 6.51 -24.89 1.85
C GLU A 597 7.76 -24.82 2.74
N THR A 598 7.86 -23.77 3.55
CA THR A 598 8.94 -23.56 4.52
C THR A 598 8.30 -23.17 5.85
N GLY A 599 7.98 -24.16 6.67
CA GLY A 599 7.09 -23.96 7.82
C GLY A 599 5.71 -23.51 7.37
N ASP A 600 5.24 -22.39 7.91
CA ASP A 600 3.95 -21.79 7.52
C ASP A 600 4.08 -20.83 6.34
N ALA A 601 5.29 -20.59 5.82
CA ALA A 601 5.56 -19.69 4.70
C ALA A 601 5.69 -20.42 3.34
N TYR A 602 5.58 -19.66 2.25
CA TYR A 602 6.04 -20.10 0.92
C TYR A 602 7.36 -19.43 0.54
N THR A 603 8.31 -20.21 0.00
CA THR A 603 9.49 -19.69 -0.71
C THR A 603 9.44 -20.13 -2.17
N PHE A 604 10.08 -19.37 -3.05
CA PHE A 604 10.14 -19.68 -4.49
C PHE A 604 11.41 -19.09 -5.10
N ALA A 605 11.85 -19.64 -6.23
CA ALA A 605 13.01 -19.12 -6.96
C ALA A 605 12.60 -17.97 -7.89
N TYR A 606 13.58 -17.24 -8.41
CA TYR A 606 13.36 -16.21 -9.45
C TYR A 606 12.77 -16.81 -10.74
N ALA A 607 13.22 -18.00 -11.09
CA ALA A 607 12.74 -18.77 -12.24
C ALA A 607 12.91 -20.26 -11.92
N ASP A 608 11.92 -21.05 -12.27
CA ASP A 608 11.98 -22.51 -12.20
C ASP A 608 11.98 -23.13 -13.61
N GLU A 609 12.67 -24.26 -13.75
CA GLU A 609 12.61 -25.09 -14.96
C GLU A 609 11.21 -25.72 -15.12
N VAL A 610 10.91 -26.23 -16.32
CA VAL A 610 9.62 -26.90 -16.59
C VAL A 610 9.43 -28.06 -15.63
N GLU A 611 10.43 -28.94 -15.54
CA GLU A 611 10.47 -30.07 -14.62
C GLU A 611 11.35 -29.74 -13.41
N GLY A 612 10.86 -30.07 -12.21
CA GLY A 612 11.59 -29.85 -10.97
C GLY A 612 11.55 -28.41 -10.46
N LEU A 613 12.43 -28.14 -9.49
CA LEU A 613 12.59 -26.87 -8.80
C LEU A 613 14.03 -26.38 -8.98
N SER A 614 14.20 -25.10 -9.28
CA SER A 614 15.50 -24.45 -9.38
C SER A 614 16.07 -24.11 -8.00
N GLU A 615 17.40 -24.12 -7.89
CA GLU A 615 18.06 -23.74 -6.62
C GLU A 615 17.92 -22.24 -6.32
N GLY A 616 17.95 -21.90 -5.04
CA GLY A 616 17.91 -20.52 -4.56
C GLY A 616 16.51 -19.95 -4.35
N SER A 617 16.49 -18.67 -3.98
CA SER A 617 15.29 -17.91 -3.62
C SER A 617 15.23 -16.60 -4.40
N ASP A 618 14.03 -16.18 -4.80
CA ASP A 618 13.83 -14.88 -5.42
C ASP A 618 14.21 -13.74 -4.47
N ASP A 619 14.55 -12.58 -5.03
CA ASP A 619 14.74 -11.38 -4.22
C ASP A 619 13.42 -10.68 -3.86
N PHE A 620 13.45 -9.83 -2.85
CA PHE A 620 12.28 -9.13 -2.31
C PHE A 620 11.55 -8.31 -3.38
N GLY A 621 12.29 -7.70 -4.31
CA GLY A 621 11.76 -6.85 -5.37
C GLY A 621 11.04 -7.65 -6.45
N HIS A 622 11.74 -8.62 -7.05
CA HIS A 622 11.16 -9.51 -8.06
C HIS A 622 10.07 -10.42 -7.49
N GLY A 623 10.29 -10.93 -6.27
CA GLY A 623 9.31 -11.72 -5.56
C GLY A 623 8.03 -10.94 -5.28
N GLY A 624 8.15 -9.67 -4.90
CA GLY A 624 7.00 -8.76 -4.76
C GLY A 624 6.21 -8.62 -6.06
N LEU A 625 6.88 -8.52 -7.21
CA LEU A 625 6.21 -8.44 -8.51
C LEU A 625 5.46 -9.74 -8.84
N SER A 626 6.06 -10.90 -8.59
CA SER A 626 5.38 -12.20 -8.70
C SER A 626 4.15 -12.28 -7.78
N LEU A 627 4.30 -11.82 -6.53
CA LEU A 627 3.20 -11.78 -5.56
C LEU A 627 2.06 -10.86 -5.97
N SER A 628 2.35 -9.76 -6.66
CA SER A 628 1.30 -8.85 -7.14
C SER A 628 0.33 -9.55 -8.10
N PHE A 629 0.79 -10.56 -8.86
CA PHE A 629 -0.10 -11.41 -9.65
C PHE A 629 -0.92 -12.35 -8.76
N CYS A 630 -0.29 -13.02 -7.78
CA CYS A 630 -1.00 -13.94 -6.88
C CYS A 630 -2.12 -13.22 -6.12
N ILE A 631 -1.85 -12.00 -5.64
CA ILE A 631 -2.83 -11.14 -4.97
C ILE A 631 -3.97 -10.79 -5.93
N GLU A 632 -3.67 -10.35 -7.17
CA GLU A 632 -4.71 -10.04 -8.16
C GLU A 632 -5.55 -11.27 -8.52
N ALA A 633 -4.92 -12.44 -8.66
CA ALA A 633 -5.58 -13.71 -8.94
C ALA A 633 -6.51 -14.11 -7.77
N ALA A 634 -6.02 -14.07 -6.53
CA ALA A 634 -6.80 -14.36 -5.34
C ALA A 634 -8.02 -13.44 -5.20
N ASN A 635 -7.82 -12.13 -5.41
CA ASN A 635 -8.91 -11.13 -5.39
C ASN A 635 -10.02 -11.42 -6.42
N ARG A 636 -9.69 -12.14 -7.50
CA ARG A 636 -10.63 -12.53 -8.56
C ARG A 636 -11.11 -13.98 -8.43
N GLY A 637 -10.74 -14.68 -7.36
CA GLY A 637 -11.11 -16.08 -7.14
C GLY A 637 -10.41 -17.05 -8.11
N VAL A 638 -9.21 -16.71 -8.57
CA VAL A 638 -8.43 -17.49 -9.53
C VAL A 638 -7.32 -18.24 -8.80
N VAL A 639 -7.47 -19.57 -8.71
CA VAL A 639 -6.50 -20.58 -8.23
C VAL A 639 -6.11 -20.48 -6.75
N PHE A 640 -5.73 -19.30 -6.26
CA PHE A 640 -5.21 -19.11 -4.91
C PHE A 640 -6.32 -19.06 -3.87
N THR A 641 -6.20 -19.88 -2.82
CA THR A 641 -7.10 -19.88 -1.67
C THR A 641 -6.62 -18.92 -0.58
N ASP A 642 -7.51 -18.54 0.34
CA ASP A 642 -7.11 -17.73 1.50
C ASP A 642 -5.99 -18.39 2.33
N GLU A 643 -6.03 -19.72 2.49
CA GLU A 643 -4.96 -20.46 3.18
C GLU A 643 -3.60 -20.30 2.47
N GLN A 644 -3.57 -20.35 1.14
CA GLN A 644 -2.35 -20.12 0.37
C GLN A 644 -1.88 -18.67 0.46
N MET A 645 -2.80 -17.71 0.48
CA MET A 645 -2.48 -16.29 0.68
C MET A 645 -1.99 -15.99 2.10
N GLN A 646 -2.45 -16.73 3.11
CA GLN A 646 -1.86 -16.69 4.46
C GLN A 646 -0.41 -17.16 4.42
N ARG A 647 -0.10 -18.26 3.73
CA ARG A 647 1.29 -18.73 3.61
C ARG A 647 2.21 -17.70 2.96
N PHE A 648 1.73 -17.00 1.93
CA PHE A 648 2.47 -15.88 1.35
C PHE A 648 2.61 -14.69 2.32
N SER A 649 1.62 -14.46 3.19
CA SER A 649 1.72 -13.46 4.27
C SER A 649 2.79 -13.85 5.28
N HIS A 650 2.89 -15.13 5.65
CA HIS A 650 3.95 -15.67 6.50
C HIS A 650 5.34 -15.58 5.85
N THR A 651 5.45 -15.63 4.51
CA THR A 651 6.70 -15.29 3.83
C THR A 651 7.17 -13.87 4.17
N LEU A 652 6.26 -12.90 4.14
CA LEU A 652 6.58 -11.52 4.51
C LEU A 652 6.88 -11.39 6.00
N LEU A 653 5.99 -11.90 6.84
CA LEU A 653 6.00 -11.64 8.28
C LEU A 653 7.08 -12.44 9.02
N ASP A 654 7.31 -13.70 8.62
CA ASP A 654 8.17 -14.62 9.38
C ASP A 654 9.56 -14.78 8.77
N GLN A 655 9.69 -14.61 7.45
CA GLN A 655 10.97 -14.79 6.75
C GLN A 655 11.63 -13.45 6.43
N ILE A 656 10.89 -12.54 5.78
CA ILE A 656 11.45 -11.30 5.23
C ILE A 656 11.60 -10.22 6.32
N TRP A 657 10.57 -9.98 7.11
CA TRP A 657 10.57 -8.98 8.18
C TRP A 657 11.45 -9.42 9.37
N ASP A 658 12.05 -8.49 10.12
CA ASP A 658 12.83 -8.79 11.34
C ASP A 658 11.95 -8.89 12.60
N GLY A 659 10.65 -8.64 12.49
CA GLY A 659 9.76 -8.54 13.65
C GLY A 659 9.88 -7.21 14.41
N SER A 660 10.72 -6.27 13.95
CA SER A 660 10.89 -4.97 14.60
C SER A 660 9.85 -3.98 14.08
N LEU A 661 9.11 -3.35 14.99
CA LEU A 661 8.33 -2.16 14.66
C LEU A 661 9.15 -0.88 14.86
N GLU A 662 10.14 -0.85 15.75
CA GLU A 662 10.92 0.38 15.98
C GLU A 662 11.74 0.81 14.76
N ALA A 663 12.40 -0.16 14.12
CA ALA A 663 13.22 0.06 12.93
C ALA A 663 13.06 -1.15 11.98
N PRO A 664 11.90 -1.29 11.31
CA PRO A 664 11.59 -2.47 10.50
C PRO A 664 12.58 -2.61 9.36
N THR A 665 13.15 -3.81 9.21
CA THR A 665 13.99 -4.18 8.06
C THR A 665 13.44 -5.39 7.31
N PHE A 666 13.71 -5.44 6.01
CA PHE A 666 13.36 -6.55 5.12
C PHE A 666 14.62 -7.21 4.58
N ALA A 667 14.67 -8.54 4.63
CA ALA A 667 15.71 -9.34 3.98
C ALA A 667 15.62 -9.22 2.45
N ASP A 668 16.77 -9.29 1.79
CA ASP A 668 16.86 -9.22 0.33
C ASP A 668 16.20 -10.40 -0.38
N ARG A 669 16.06 -11.57 0.25
CA ARG A 669 15.47 -12.77 -0.35
C ARG A 669 14.16 -13.18 0.30
N VAL A 670 13.27 -13.80 -0.47
CA VAL A 670 11.99 -14.31 0.06
C VAL A 670 12.17 -15.48 1.04
N SER A 671 13.36 -16.09 1.08
CA SER A 671 13.79 -17.05 2.10
C SER A 671 14.23 -16.41 3.42
N GLY A 672 14.28 -15.08 3.54
CA GLY A 672 14.81 -14.38 4.71
C GLY A 672 16.34 -14.22 4.73
N GLU A 673 17.03 -14.70 3.69
CA GLU A 673 18.48 -14.56 3.53
C GLU A 673 18.88 -13.23 2.86
N GLY A 674 20.15 -12.85 3.00
CA GLY A 674 20.75 -11.70 2.32
C GLY A 674 20.94 -10.46 3.22
N GLU A 675 21.31 -9.33 2.60
CA GLU A 675 21.39 -8.06 3.32
C GLU A 675 19.98 -7.63 3.75
N ARG A 676 19.89 -6.91 4.86
CA ARG A 676 18.62 -6.37 5.35
C ARG A 676 18.59 -4.88 5.10
N THR A 677 17.52 -4.42 4.47
CA THR A 677 17.32 -3.01 4.12
C THR A 677 16.14 -2.41 4.89
N PRO A 678 16.11 -1.09 5.13
CA PRO A 678 14.98 -0.45 5.79
C PRO A 678 13.68 -0.71 5.02
N ALA A 679 12.64 -1.12 5.74
CA ALA A 679 11.33 -1.39 5.16
C ALA A 679 10.73 -0.12 4.52
N ASN A 680 9.97 -0.30 3.43
CA ASN A 680 9.26 0.78 2.75
C ASN A 680 7.78 0.42 2.53
N ALA A 681 6.91 1.43 2.61
CA ALA A 681 5.47 1.27 2.46
C ALA A 681 5.01 1.18 0.98
N SER A 682 5.93 1.34 0.03
CA SER A 682 5.67 1.30 -1.42
C SER A 682 5.80 -0.10 -2.05
N SER A 683 5.84 -1.16 -1.24
CA SER A 683 6.13 -2.50 -1.73
C SER A 683 4.90 -3.22 -2.32
N TYR A 684 5.10 -4.10 -3.30
CA TYR A 684 4.05 -4.95 -3.88
C TYR A 684 3.37 -5.89 -2.87
N TRP A 685 3.99 -6.08 -1.70
CA TRP A 685 3.55 -7.00 -0.66
C TRP A 685 2.38 -6.49 0.18
N VAL A 686 2.14 -5.17 0.21
CA VAL A 686 1.06 -4.57 1.02
C VAL A 686 -0.32 -5.15 0.71
N GLY A 687 -0.55 -5.60 -0.53
CA GLY A 687 -1.82 -6.22 -0.93
C GLY A 687 -2.17 -7.51 -0.18
N LEU A 688 -1.19 -8.18 0.45
CA LEU A 688 -1.43 -9.33 1.33
C LEU A 688 -2.26 -8.96 2.56
N SER A 689 -2.38 -7.67 2.91
CA SER A 689 -3.21 -7.20 4.01
C SER A 689 -4.68 -7.57 3.87
N ARG A 690 -5.17 -7.86 2.66
CA ARG A 690 -6.54 -8.35 2.44
C ARG A 690 -6.78 -9.72 3.05
N HIS A 691 -5.73 -10.51 3.15
CA HIS A 691 -5.78 -11.86 3.68
C HIS A 691 -5.27 -11.88 5.12
N ASN A 692 -4.31 -11.02 5.50
CA ASN A 692 -3.72 -11.02 6.83
C ASN A 692 -3.61 -9.62 7.46
N ASP A 693 -4.33 -9.40 8.57
CA ASP A 693 -4.37 -8.12 9.30
C ASP A 693 -3.00 -7.70 9.88
N GLU A 694 -2.09 -8.63 10.16
CA GLU A 694 -0.75 -8.28 10.65
C GLU A 694 0.10 -7.61 9.58
N VAL A 695 -0.08 -7.98 8.31
CA VAL A 695 0.53 -7.28 7.18
C VAL A 695 0.05 -5.83 7.13
N TRP A 696 -1.24 -5.60 7.37
CA TRP A 696 -1.79 -4.24 7.47
C TRP A 696 -1.10 -3.46 8.59
N ARG A 697 -1.02 -4.05 9.79
CA ARG A 697 -0.40 -3.41 10.97
C ARG A 697 1.07 -3.06 10.73
N LEU A 698 1.82 -3.96 10.10
CA LEU A 698 3.21 -3.75 9.72
C LEU A 698 3.36 -2.55 8.78
N PHE A 699 2.67 -2.55 7.64
CA PHE A 699 2.81 -1.46 6.68
C PHE A 699 2.21 -0.14 7.18
N TRP A 700 1.17 -0.19 8.00
CA TRP A 700 0.66 0.97 8.70
C TRP A 700 1.72 1.57 9.64
N HIS A 701 2.45 0.73 10.37
CA HIS A 701 3.55 1.20 11.22
C HIS A 701 4.68 1.82 10.39
N ILE A 702 5.10 1.16 9.31
CA ILE A 702 6.14 1.69 8.40
C ILE A 702 5.71 3.06 7.84
N PHE A 703 4.47 3.18 7.39
CA PHE A 703 3.91 4.43 6.89
C PHE A 703 3.92 5.53 7.95
N ARG A 704 3.54 5.23 9.20
CA ARG A 704 3.55 6.23 10.29
C ARG A 704 4.93 6.82 10.54
N GLN A 705 5.99 6.04 10.40
CA GLN A 705 7.36 6.52 10.56
C GLN A 705 7.79 7.48 9.45
N ARG A 706 7.27 7.30 8.23
CA ARG A 706 7.58 8.13 7.05
C ARG A 706 6.31 8.34 6.21
N PRO A 707 5.41 9.23 6.63
CA PRO A 707 4.16 9.44 5.91
C PRO A 707 4.44 10.04 4.53
N ASP A 708 3.97 9.37 3.49
CA ASP A 708 3.93 9.91 2.13
C ASP A 708 2.62 9.52 1.43
N ALA A 709 2.18 10.36 0.50
CA ALA A 709 0.86 10.24 -0.07
C ALA A 709 0.70 8.98 -0.95
N ASN A 710 1.79 8.46 -1.54
CA ASN A 710 1.75 7.24 -2.35
C ASN A 710 1.69 5.99 -1.47
N ALA A 711 2.45 5.94 -0.38
CA ALA A 711 2.33 4.90 0.63
C ALA A 711 0.93 4.86 1.27
N PHE A 712 0.38 6.04 1.62
CA PHE A 712 -0.99 6.14 2.10
C PHE A 712 -1.98 5.56 1.10
N LEU A 713 -1.84 5.90 -0.19
CA LEU A 713 -2.70 5.38 -1.25
C LEU A 713 -2.57 3.86 -1.44
N ASN A 714 -1.36 3.31 -1.35
CA ASN A 714 -1.14 1.87 -1.48
C ASN A 714 -1.76 1.09 -0.33
N LEU A 715 -1.62 1.60 0.90
CA LEU A 715 -2.34 1.10 2.06
C LEU A 715 -3.85 1.19 1.79
N TRP A 716 -4.36 2.38 1.50
CA TRP A 716 -5.78 2.59 1.20
C TRP A 716 -6.37 1.55 0.23
N TYR A 717 -5.69 1.37 -0.89
CA TYR A 717 -6.12 0.47 -1.95
C TYR A 717 -6.05 -1.01 -1.53
N ALA A 718 -5.07 -1.36 -0.69
CA ALA A 718 -4.92 -2.71 -0.20
C ALA A 718 -6.11 -3.10 0.69
N ARG A 719 -6.62 -2.20 1.54
CA ARG A 719 -7.86 -2.45 2.30
C ARG A 719 -8.80 -1.24 2.36
N PRO A 720 -9.59 -0.99 1.30
CA PRO A 720 -10.52 0.13 1.28
C PRO A 720 -11.58 0.03 2.39
N GLU A 721 -11.87 -1.16 2.89
CA GLU A 721 -12.86 -1.39 3.95
C GLU A 721 -12.42 -0.97 5.35
N VAL A 722 -11.10 -0.86 5.62
CA VAL A 722 -10.56 -0.29 6.88
C VAL A 722 -10.08 1.16 6.73
N ALA A 723 -10.26 1.72 5.54
CA ALA A 723 -9.83 3.04 5.18
C ALA A 723 -11.07 3.96 5.03
N PRO A 724 -11.15 5.15 5.67
CA PRO A 724 -12.36 5.99 5.71
C PRO A 724 -13.02 6.30 4.34
N GLU A 725 -14.09 5.61 3.94
CA GLU A 725 -14.74 5.68 2.61
C GLU A 725 -14.52 6.98 1.76
N PRO A 726 -14.31 6.84 0.43
CA PRO A 726 -14.34 7.97 -0.49
C PRO A 726 -15.62 8.79 -0.29
N PRO A 727 -15.57 10.13 -0.42
CA PRO A 727 -16.78 10.93 -0.38
C PRO A 727 -17.75 10.41 -1.44
N ALA A 728 -18.98 10.10 -1.02
CA ALA A 728 -20.03 9.61 -1.91
C ALA A 728 -20.07 10.46 -3.19
N GLY A 729 -19.63 9.87 -4.29
CA GLY A 729 -19.77 10.45 -5.61
C GLY A 729 -21.24 10.84 -5.79
N ARG A 730 -21.46 12.06 -6.29
CA ARG A 730 -22.79 12.66 -6.44
C ARG A 730 -23.78 11.66 -7.06
N GLY A 731 -24.66 11.13 -6.21
CA GLY A 731 -25.92 10.50 -6.56
C GLY A 731 -25.83 9.21 -7.39
N ARG A 732 -26.07 8.08 -6.73
CA ARG A 732 -26.85 7.01 -7.37
C ARG A 732 -28.23 7.57 -7.66
N GLY A 733 -28.45 7.98 -8.91
CA GLY A 733 -29.74 8.39 -9.46
C GLY A 733 -30.18 7.39 -10.52
#